data_AF-A0A1S3RL75-F1
#
_entry.id   AF-A0A1S3RL75-F1
#
_cell.length_a   1.000
_cell.length_b   1.000
_cell.length_c   1.000
_cell.angle_alpha   90.00
_cell.angle_beta   90.00
_cell.angle_gamma   90.00
#
_symmetry.space_group_name_H-M   'P 1'
#
loop_
_entity.id
_entity.type
_entity.pdbx_description
1 polymer ?
#
loop_
_entity_poly.entity_id
_entity_poly.type
_entity_poly.pdbx_seq_one_letter_code
_entity_poly.pdbx_strand_id
1 'polypeptide(L)'
;MFSKSNMASFVTEVLASSGKLEKEDLAAKISKLSRKVEETKEEVCDMINKRYNEFLPSMQGAEVLMGQAEEVSKEIDVLKSCIETEVQQNLHTAVTEYAKLKQQLERNTTVIAMLRHLEEFHIAMEEFHKALLEKKYVIAAKQLEKARHSADSLKAWKGSELPLLRALSSELTVQRENLIYHLGDEWKRLAVWKLPPSKDTGCVCPSILSEPTGMKSFLKTELQLTLGGTKEPQQSPSPLLSCVLQALTIQGELQHKIKLFSQVLLKYLLKPLITYPSLNVEVSEQQGEGTLLSLQFAETPEEHPSPSQVYTKVLMVLKTIHTHLLDVSVGERKVSVILGDLVWQEMSHCIIHECLLYSIPTNSCQLEQYSAVIKETEEFEKSLKEMQYLRGDSTELLKYAQDVNCHFASKKCKDVIVAARKLMTSEMHNTVKLTPDSKLSVPMMPSPGSGDIKDKQGAKKLEASRFENEKQLGARTLCLPVCRISESVQQLMELALHTLSEAVGSSSQCATQLFFTVRNIFQLFYDVVPTYHKENLLKFPHLAAIQHNNCMYIAHHLLTLGHQFSPHLPDPLSEGAATFVDLVPGFRKLGAHCFLAHLNVQRAEMLERLSTARNFSNLDDEDNYSAASKAVRQVIHQLKRLGTVWQDVLPVNIYCKAMGILLNTAISELIAKIMMLEDISTEDGEHLQILCQTIIEEGPLVFIPLPEENKNKKYQEEVPVYVKKWITFKELVIVLRANLQEIVDRWAEGKGPLALEFSSSNMKSLIRALFQNTERRAVALTKIK
;
A
#
# COMPACT_ATOMS: atom_id res chain seq x y z
N MET A 1 -70.77 -90.21 55.87
CA MET A 1 -71.33 -88.90 56.28
C MET A 1 -72.14 -88.38 55.10
N PHE A 2 -73.43 -88.08 55.25
CA PHE A 2 -73.99 -87.03 56.10
C PHE A 2 -73.40 -85.67 55.71
N SER A 3 -74.13 -84.77 55.05
CA SER A 3 -75.42 -84.16 55.43
C SER A 3 -75.31 -83.23 56.63
N LYS A 4 -76.29 -82.33 56.71
CA LYS A 4 -76.69 -81.57 57.91
C LYS A 4 -75.69 -80.47 58.28
N SER A 5 -75.99 -79.20 58.03
CA SER A 5 -77.16 -78.37 58.40
C SER A 5 -76.87 -77.57 59.66
N ASN A 6 -77.38 -76.34 59.67
CA ASN A 6 -77.60 -75.50 60.83
C ASN A 6 -76.29 -74.95 61.44
N MET A 7 -76.04 -73.64 61.50
CA MET A 7 -76.99 -72.51 61.50
C MET A 7 -78.20 -72.79 62.39
N ALA A 8 -78.02 -72.68 63.70
CA ALA A 8 -78.82 -71.75 64.49
C ALA A 8 -78.37 -71.69 65.94
N SER A 9 -78.64 -70.53 66.50
CA SER A 9 -79.22 -70.37 67.84
C SER A 9 -78.23 -70.13 68.98
N PHE A 10 -78.13 -68.92 69.53
CA PHE A 10 -79.22 -68.14 70.19
C PHE A 10 -79.82 -68.85 71.42
N VAL A 11 -79.82 -70.18 71.50
CA VAL A 11 -80.53 -70.98 72.51
C VAL A 11 -79.85 -71.01 73.88
N THR A 12 -78.54 -70.79 74.02
CA THR A 12 -77.91 -70.60 75.35
C THR A 12 -77.92 -69.15 75.85
N GLU A 13 -78.37 -68.20 75.03
CA GLU A 13 -78.78 -66.88 75.54
C GLU A 13 -80.30 -66.76 75.67
N VAL A 14 -81.08 -67.83 75.41
CA VAL A 14 -82.55 -67.87 75.59
C VAL A 14 -83.08 -69.06 76.40
N LEU A 15 -82.28 -70.09 76.71
CA LEU A 15 -82.56 -70.95 77.87
C LEU A 15 -82.22 -70.27 79.21
N ALA A 16 -81.77 -69.00 79.17
CA ALA A 16 -81.82 -68.04 80.28
C ALA A 16 -83.06 -67.11 80.21
N SER A 17 -83.86 -67.14 79.14
CA SER A 17 -85.14 -66.43 79.03
C SER A 17 -86.19 -67.33 78.37
N SER A 18 -86.38 -68.49 79.01
CA SER A 18 -87.46 -69.47 78.89
C SER A 18 -88.50 -69.17 77.81
N GLY A 19 -88.48 -70.02 76.78
CA GLY A 19 -89.51 -70.18 75.76
C GLY A 19 -90.87 -69.53 76.00
N LYS A 20 -91.19 -68.58 75.13
CA LYS A 20 -92.17 -68.81 74.05
C LYS A 20 -92.28 -67.58 73.16
N LEU A 21 -92.38 -67.83 71.84
CA LEU A 21 -93.01 -66.96 70.85
C LEU A 21 -92.28 -65.61 70.62
N GLU A 22 -92.14 -65.07 69.43
CA GLU A 22 -92.73 -65.38 68.13
C GLU A 22 -91.72 -65.12 66.99
N LYS A 23 -92.16 -65.12 65.73
CA LYS A 23 -91.30 -65.21 64.53
C LYS A 23 -90.33 -64.03 64.30
N GLU A 24 -90.43 -62.95 65.07
CA GLU A 24 -89.68 -61.69 64.86
C GLU A 24 -88.25 -61.72 65.45
N ASP A 25 -87.94 -62.61 66.40
CA ASP A 25 -86.60 -62.66 67.02
C ASP A 25 -85.57 -63.53 66.25
N LEU A 26 -85.79 -63.70 64.94
CA LEU A 26 -84.85 -64.34 64.02
C LEU A 26 -83.55 -63.52 63.87
N ALA A 27 -83.63 -62.20 64.05
CA ALA A 27 -82.56 -61.27 63.68
C ALA A 27 -81.41 -61.20 64.71
N ALA A 28 -81.68 -61.36 66.01
CA ALA A 28 -80.77 -60.80 67.02
C ALA A 28 -79.51 -61.62 67.35
N LYS A 29 -79.45 -62.95 67.10
CA LYS A 29 -78.22 -63.76 67.33
C LYS A 29 -77.79 -64.67 66.17
N ILE A 30 -78.15 -64.28 64.95
CA ILE A 30 -77.15 -64.33 63.85
C ILE A 30 -75.90 -63.56 64.32
N SER A 31 -76.09 -62.43 64.99
CA SER A 31 -75.08 -61.69 65.75
C SER A 31 -74.63 -62.34 67.07
N LYS A 32 -74.73 -63.67 67.20
CA LYS A 32 -73.88 -64.39 68.14
C LYS A 32 -73.41 -65.70 67.52
N LEU A 33 -72.43 -65.44 66.67
CA LEU A 33 -71.10 -66.00 66.82
C LEU A 33 -71.00 -67.42 66.25
N SER A 34 -70.27 -67.63 65.16
CA SER A 34 -68.99 -66.96 64.83
C SER A 34 -68.05 -66.82 66.04
N ARG A 35 -68.33 -67.55 67.13
CA ARG A 35 -67.35 -68.11 68.03
C ARG A 35 -67.33 -69.58 67.67
N LYS A 36 -66.62 -69.87 66.59
CA LYS A 36 -65.21 -70.26 66.71
C LYS A 36 -65.24 -71.69 67.32
N VAL A 37 -64.27 -72.00 68.18
CA VAL A 37 -64.47 -72.50 69.55
C VAL A 37 -65.61 -73.51 69.64
N GLU A 38 -65.41 -74.71 69.12
CA GLU A 38 -64.17 -75.20 68.50
C GLU A 38 -64.54 -75.78 67.11
N GLU A 39 -63.75 -75.64 66.04
CA GLU A 39 -62.28 -75.85 65.97
C GLU A 39 -61.88 -77.22 66.57
N THR A 40 -60.58 -77.52 66.58
CA THR A 40 -59.83 -78.24 67.65
C THR A 40 -60.50 -79.39 68.41
N LYS A 41 -61.42 -80.13 67.79
CA LYS A 41 -61.82 -81.42 68.28
C LYS A 41 -62.07 -82.42 67.16
N GLU A 42 -61.06 -83.27 67.02
CA GLU A 42 -61.15 -84.62 66.46
C GLU A 42 -61.59 -84.67 64.97
N GLU A 43 -60.76 -84.38 63.95
CA GLU A 43 -59.30 -84.15 63.80
C GLU A 43 -58.37 -85.28 64.29
N VAL A 44 -58.88 -86.31 64.97
CA VAL A 44 -58.05 -87.32 65.68
C VAL A 44 -58.65 -88.72 65.63
N CYS A 45 -59.97 -88.84 65.46
CA CYS A 45 -60.61 -90.08 64.96
C CYS A 45 -60.47 -90.25 63.44
N ASP A 46 -59.85 -89.27 62.80
CA ASP A 46 -58.91 -89.44 61.71
C ASP A 46 -57.92 -90.62 61.95
N MET A 47 -57.16 -91.01 60.93
CA MET A 47 -55.84 -91.65 61.06
C MET A 47 -55.71 -93.06 61.72
N ILE A 48 -56.68 -93.60 62.47
CA ILE A 48 -56.45 -94.79 63.34
C ILE A 48 -57.24 -96.07 63.02
N ASN A 49 -58.31 -96.03 62.22
CA ASN A 49 -58.83 -97.22 61.51
C ASN A 49 -58.51 -97.11 60.01
N LYS A 50 -57.25 -96.78 59.62
CA LYS A 50 -56.16 -97.75 59.38
C LYS A 50 -56.62 -98.93 58.51
N ARG A 51 -55.99 -99.13 57.35
CA ARG A 51 -54.73 -99.88 57.20
C ARG A 51 -54.78 -101.25 57.91
N TYR A 52 -54.36 -102.30 57.20
CA TYR A 52 -54.29 -103.69 57.68
C TYR A 52 -55.72 -104.25 57.88
N ASN A 53 -56.31 -105.02 56.95
CA ASN A 53 -55.78 -106.17 56.18
C ASN A 53 -56.45 -106.32 54.79
N GLU A 54 -55.97 -107.07 53.78
CA GLU A 54 -54.65 -107.70 53.56
C GLU A 54 -54.33 -107.93 52.05
N PHE A 55 -53.33 -107.21 51.55
CA PHE A 55 -52.26 -107.59 50.59
C PHE A 55 -52.47 -108.38 49.26
N LEU A 56 -53.53 -109.17 49.04
CA LEU A 56 -53.55 -110.17 47.94
C LEU A 56 -53.62 -109.65 46.46
N PRO A 57 -54.23 -108.49 46.11
CA PRO A 57 -54.38 -108.07 44.71
C PRO A 57 -53.09 -107.72 43.94
N SER A 58 -51.93 -107.62 44.60
CA SER A 58 -50.71 -107.03 44.03
C SER A 58 -50.12 -107.81 42.84
N MET A 59 -50.41 -109.10 42.69
CA MET A 59 -49.75 -109.94 41.68
C MET A 59 -50.35 -109.77 40.27
N GLN A 60 -51.65 -109.48 40.17
CA GLN A 60 -52.34 -109.32 38.87
C GLN A 60 -52.00 -107.99 38.16
N GLY A 61 -51.40 -107.02 38.85
CA GLY A 61 -51.03 -105.73 38.25
C GLY A 61 -49.83 -105.81 37.28
N ALA A 62 -48.97 -106.83 37.39
CA ALA A 62 -47.73 -106.89 36.63
C ALA A 62 -47.92 -107.26 35.14
N GLU A 63 -48.84 -108.18 34.82
CA GLU A 63 -49.10 -108.56 33.42
C GLU A 63 -49.87 -107.46 32.65
N VAL A 64 -50.80 -106.78 33.33
CA VAL A 64 -51.55 -105.65 32.74
C VAL A 64 -50.62 -104.50 32.33
N LEU A 65 -49.57 -104.24 33.13
CA LEU A 65 -48.60 -103.18 32.85
C LEU A 65 -47.78 -103.40 31.57
N MET A 66 -47.49 -104.65 31.18
CA MET A 66 -46.76 -104.90 29.91
C MET A 66 -47.64 -104.65 28.68
N GLY A 67 -48.92 -105.03 28.72
CA GLY A 67 -49.86 -104.72 27.63
C GLY A 67 -50.03 -103.21 27.42
N GLN A 68 -50.13 -102.46 28.53
CA GLN A 68 -50.21 -101.00 28.50
C GLN A 68 -48.95 -100.34 27.89
N ALA A 69 -47.76 -100.94 28.06
CA ALA A 69 -46.52 -100.38 27.52
C ALA A 69 -46.43 -100.45 25.98
N GLU A 70 -46.90 -101.54 25.36
CA GLU A 70 -46.94 -101.66 23.89
C GLU A 70 -47.99 -100.74 23.25
N GLU A 71 -49.14 -100.55 23.92
CA GLU A 71 -50.20 -99.64 23.48
C GLU A 71 -49.72 -98.19 23.50
N VAL A 72 -49.09 -97.75 24.60
CA VAL A 72 -48.46 -96.43 24.73
C VAL A 72 -47.37 -96.20 23.67
N SER A 73 -46.59 -97.21 23.30
CA SER A 73 -45.58 -97.06 22.24
C SER A 73 -46.21 -96.77 20.87
N LYS A 74 -47.33 -97.41 20.53
CA LYS A 74 -48.05 -97.13 19.27
C LYS A 74 -48.71 -95.75 19.29
N GLU A 75 -49.27 -95.34 20.44
CA GLU A 75 -49.80 -93.98 20.60
C GLU A 75 -48.70 -92.91 20.43
N ILE A 76 -47.49 -93.16 20.92
CA ILE A 76 -46.34 -92.24 20.75
C ILE A 76 -45.94 -92.08 19.28
N ASP A 77 -45.88 -93.15 18.48
CA ASP A 77 -45.53 -93.04 17.06
C ASP A 77 -46.62 -92.33 16.24
N VAL A 78 -47.90 -92.57 16.55
CA VAL A 78 -49.03 -91.82 15.95
C VAL A 78 -48.98 -90.34 16.35
N LEU A 79 -48.72 -90.05 17.62
CA LEU A 79 -48.58 -88.69 18.13
C LEU A 79 -47.39 -87.96 17.48
N LYS A 80 -46.26 -88.64 17.28
CA LYS A 80 -45.07 -88.08 16.62
C LYS A 80 -45.36 -87.70 15.16
N SER A 81 -46.02 -88.58 14.40
CA SER A 81 -46.46 -88.28 13.03
C SER A 81 -47.41 -87.08 12.97
N CYS A 82 -48.36 -87.00 13.92
CA CYS A 82 -49.29 -85.88 14.05
C CYS A 82 -48.58 -84.55 14.38
N ILE A 83 -47.57 -84.57 15.25
CA ILE A 83 -46.74 -83.40 15.56
C ILE A 83 -45.91 -82.94 14.34
N GLU A 84 -45.29 -83.85 13.61
CA GLU A 84 -44.46 -83.51 12.45
C GLU A 84 -45.28 -82.94 11.28
N THR A 85 -46.49 -83.46 11.02
CA THR A 85 -47.32 -83.00 9.90
C THR A 85 -48.25 -81.84 10.26
N GLU A 86 -49.02 -81.96 11.35
CA GLU A 86 -50.10 -81.01 11.65
C GLU A 86 -49.61 -79.84 12.50
N VAL A 87 -48.82 -80.10 13.55
CA VAL A 87 -48.31 -79.02 14.43
C VAL A 87 -47.26 -78.17 13.71
N GLN A 88 -46.33 -78.79 12.96
CA GLN A 88 -45.28 -78.05 12.27
C GLN A 88 -45.82 -77.16 11.13
N GLN A 89 -46.81 -77.64 10.37
CA GLN A 89 -47.44 -76.88 9.28
C GLN A 89 -48.37 -75.76 9.80
N ASN A 90 -49.13 -76.01 10.86
CA ASN A 90 -49.91 -74.98 11.54
C ASN A 90 -49.02 -73.92 12.20
N LEU A 91 -47.90 -74.32 12.82
CA LEU A 91 -46.91 -73.39 13.37
C LEU A 91 -46.25 -72.54 12.28
N HIS A 92 -45.90 -73.12 11.13
CA HIS A 92 -45.34 -72.35 10.01
C HIS A 92 -46.35 -71.35 9.46
N THR A 93 -47.61 -71.76 9.27
CA THR A 93 -48.69 -70.89 8.80
C THR A 93 -48.90 -69.74 9.79
N ALA A 94 -49.06 -70.04 11.09
CA ALA A 94 -49.17 -69.04 12.15
C ALA A 94 -47.97 -68.09 12.18
N VAL A 95 -46.73 -68.58 12.07
CA VAL A 95 -45.52 -67.73 12.03
C VAL A 95 -45.52 -66.81 10.81
N THR A 96 -45.98 -67.27 9.63
CA THR A 96 -46.10 -66.39 8.46
C THR A 96 -47.23 -65.36 8.59
N GLU A 97 -48.33 -65.69 9.28
CA GLU A 97 -49.40 -64.74 9.59
C GLU A 97 -48.99 -63.71 10.64
N TYR A 98 -48.29 -64.13 11.71
CA TYR A 98 -47.67 -63.23 12.67
C TYR A 98 -46.60 -62.35 12.02
N ALA A 99 -45.84 -62.85 11.05
CA ALA A 99 -44.89 -62.04 10.27
C ALA A 99 -45.60 -60.99 9.40
N LYS A 100 -46.72 -61.35 8.74
CA LYS A 100 -47.57 -60.40 8.00
C LYS A 100 -48.20 -59.36 8.93
N LEU A 101 -48.76 -59.78 10.07
CA LEU A 101 -49.33 -58.90 11.09
C LEU A 101 -48.27 -57.97 11.69
N LYS A 102 -47.06 -58.47 11.97
CA LYS A 102 -45.93 -57.64 12.40
C LYS A 102 -45.54 -56.61 11.33
N GLN A 103 -45.42 -57.03 10.07
CA GLN A 103 -45.09 -56.11 8.97
C GLN A 103 -46.21 -55.08 8.73
N GLN A 104 -47.47 -55.45 8.95
CA GLN A 104 -48.62 -54.55 8.88
C GLN A 104 -48.67 -53.59 10.07
N LEU A 105 -48.33 -54.07 11.27
CA LEU A 105 -48.19 -53.24 12.47
C LEU A 105 -47.05 -52.24 12.31
N GLU A 106 -45.88 -52.67 11.82
CA GLU A 106 -44.76 -51.79 11.49
C GLU A 106 -45.16 -50.71 10.47
N ARG A 107 -45.82 -51.09 9.36
CA ARG A 107 -46.40 -50.13 8.40
C ARG A 107 -47.35 -49.15 9.09
N ASN A 108 -48.32 -49.62 9.87
CA ASN A 108 -49.28 -48.77 10.58
C ASN A 108 -48.59 -47.84 11.59
N THR A 109 -47.60 -48.31 12.35
CA THR A 109 -46.81 -47.50 13.28
C THR A 109 -46.06 -46.39 12.55
N THR A 110 -45.47 -46.69 11.39
CA THR A 110 -44.85 -45.64 10.57
C THR A 110 -45.89 -44.62 10.08
N VAL A 111 -47.05 -45.06 9.54
CA VAL A 111 -48.10 -44.13 9.06
C VAL A 111 -48.63 -43.24 10.19
N ILE A 112 -48.77 -43.76 11.41
CA ILE A 112 -49.13 -42.96 12.59
C ILE A 112 -48.06 -41.89 12.91
N ALA A 113 -46.77 -42.20 12.75
CA ALA A 113 -45.71 -41.20 12.92
C ALA A 113 -45.73 -40.11 11.83
N MET A 114 -46.03 -40.46 10.58
CA MET A 114 -46.26 -39.49 9.50
C MET A 114 -47.46 -38.58 9.82
N LEU A 115 -48.59 -39.15 10.24
CA LEU A 115 -49.79 -38.39 10.62
C LEU A 115 -49.51 -37.44 11.78
N ARG A 116 -48.72 -37.84 12.78
CA ARG A 116 -48.31 -36.96 13.88
C ARG A 116 -47.48 -35.77 13.40
N HIS A 117 -46.53 -35.97 12.48
CA HIS A 117 -45.76 -34.83 11.94
C HIS A 117 -46.61 -33.91 11.04
N LEU A 118 -47.67 -34.43 10.40
CA LEU A 118 -48.65 -33.60 9.68
C LEU A 118 -49.55 -32.81 10.65
N GLU A 119 -49.93 -33.40 11.78
CA GLU A 119 -50.65 -32.73 12.87
C GLU A 119 -49.79 -31.62 13.51
N GLU A 120 -48.53 -31.92 13.85
CA GLU A 120 -47.54 -30.95 14.35
C GLU A 120 -47.34 -29.78 13.36
N PHE A 121 -47.25 -30.07 12.06
CA PHE A 121 -47.19 -29.06 11.01
C PHE A 121 -48.45 -28.19 10.99
N HIS A 122 -49.64 -28.79 11.02
CA HIS A 122 -50.91 -28.06 10.96
C HIS A 122 -51.09 -27.13 12.17
N ILE A 123 -50.85 -27.64 13.39
CA ILE A 123 -50.91 -26.85 14.63
C ILE A 123 -49.92 -25.68 14.59
N ALA A 124 -48.66 -25.92 14.18
CA ALA A 124 -47.66 -24.86 14.05
C ALA A 124 -48.08 -23.79 13.02
N MET A 125 -48.76 -24.19 11.95
CA MET A 125 -49.28 -23.26 10.94
C MET A 125 -50.50 -22.47 11.43
N GLU A 126 -51.41 -23.05 12.20
CA GLU A 126 -52.51 -22.30 12.83
C GLU A 126 -51.98 -21.29 13.86
N GLU A 127 -51.05 -21.71 14.73
CA GLU A 127 -50.40 -20.81 15.70
C GLU A 127 -49.60 -19.70 15.00
N PHE A 128 -48.97 -19.97 13.86
CA PHE A 128 -48.33 -18.96 13.01
C PHE A 128 -49.33 -17.91 12.53
N HIS A 129 -50.45 -18.31 11.92
CA HIS A 129 -51.45 -17.37 11.39
C HIS A 129 -52.03 -16.50 12.50
N LYS A 130 -52.34 -17.09 13.66
CA LYS A 130 -52.81 -16.36 14.84
C LYS A 130 -51.77 -15.35 15.34
N ALA A 131 -50.50 -15.78 15.48
CA ALA A 131 -49.42 -14.90 15.93
C ALA A 131 -49.14 -13.76 14.93
N LEU A 132 -49.31 -13.98 13.62
CA LEU A 132 -49.15 -12.97 12.58
C LEU A 132 -50.24 -11.89 12.68
N LEU A 133 -51.51 -12.30 12.84
CA LEU A 133 -52.65 -11.38 13.06
C LEU A 133 -52.49 -10.56 14.35
N GLU A 134 -51.98 -11.17 15.42
CA GLU A 134 -51.70 -10.51 16.71
C GLU A 134 -50.40 -9.66 16.69
N LYS A 135 -49.71 -9.53 15.53
CA LYS A 135 -48.40 -8.87 15.37
C LYS A 135 -47.28 -9.42 16.28
N LYS A 136 -47.39 -10.65 16.77
CA LYS A 136 -46.40 -11.32 17.61
C LYS A 136 -45.32 -11.98 16.77
N TYR A 137 -44.56 -11.15 16.03
CA TYR A 137 -43.63 -11.58 14.99
C TYR A 137 -42.58 -12.63 15.42
N VAL A 138 -42.05 -12.54 16.65
CA VAL A 138 -41.09 -13.53 17.18
C VAL A 138 -41.73 -14.90 17.38
N ILE A 139 -43.01 -14.94 17.81
CA ILE A 139 -43.75 -16.19 17.97
C ILE A 139 -44.08 -16.77 16.60
N ALA A 140 -44.57 -15.96 15.66
CA ALA A 140 -44.80 -16.38 14.28
C ALA A 140 -43.53 -16.98 13.65
N ALA A 141 -42.39 -16.32 13.75
CA ALA A 141 -41.11 -16.82 13.22
C ALA A 141 -40.71 -18.18 13.81
N LYS A 142 -40.87 -18.39 15.13
CA LYS A 142 -40.59 -19.67 15.80
C LYS A 142 -41.55 -20.79 15.40
N GLN A 143 -42.84 -20.49 15.19
CA GLN A 143 -43.81 -21.49 14.73
C GLN A 143 -43.56 -21.90 13.28
N LEU A 144 -43.16 -20.96 12.42
CA LEU A 144 -42.76 -21.26 11.05
C LEU A 144 -41.49 -22.13 10.98
N GLU A 145 -40.53 -21.94 11.90
CA GLU A 145 -39.41 -22.90 12.04
C GLU A 145 -39.86 -24.29 12.50
N LYS A 146 -40.76 -24.41 13.48
CA LYS A 146 -41.28 -25.73 13.91
C LYS A 146 -42.02 -26.45 12.78
N ALA A 147 -42.85 -25.74 12.01
CA ALA A 147 -43.49 -26.28 10.82
C ALA A 147 -42.45 -26.76 9.79
N ARG A 148 -41.35 -26.02 9.61
CA ARG A 148 -40.22 -26.43 8.76
C ARG A 148 -39.55 -27.72 9.25
N HIS A 149 -39.26 -27.84 10.54
CA HIS A 149 -38.66 -29.06 11.13
C HIS A 149 -39.58 -30.29 10.95
N SER A 150 -40.89 -30.10 11.13
CA SER A 150 -41.89 -31.17 10.91
C SER A 150 -41.93 -31.60 9.43
N ALA A 151 -41.92 -30.63 8.50
CA ALA A 151 -41.84 -30.89 7.06
C ALA A 151 -40.51 -31.53 6.62
N ASP A 152 -39.37 -31.17 7.22
CA ASP A 152 -38.08 -31.79 6.95
C ASP A 152 -38.02 -33.23 7.50
N SER A 153 -38.67 -33.50 8.63
CA SER A 153 -38.83 -34.86 9.18
C SER A 153 -39.68 -35.74 8.25
N LEU A 154 -40.69 -35.14 7.59
CA LEU A 154 -41.49 -35.79 6.54
C LEU A 154 -40.69 -36.04 5.25
N LYS A 155 -39.59 -35.34 4.94
CA LYS A 155 -38.75 -35.61 3.75
C LYS A 155 -37.93 -36.91 3.85
N ALA A 156 -37.72 -37.45 5.04
CA ALA A 156 -37.04 -38.73 5.23
C ALA A 156 -37.85 -39.92 4.63
N TRP A 157 -39.13 -39.70 4.37
CA TRP A 157 -40.06 -40.69 3.83
C TRP A 157 -39.91 -40.87 2.31
N LYS A 158 -39.32 -41.99 1.90
CA LYS A 158 -39.20 -42.40 0.50
C LYS A 158 -40.50 -43.01 -0.09
N GLY A 159 -41.66 -42.58 0.42
CA GLY A 159 -42.98 -43.00 -0.03
C GLY A 159 -43.50 -42.16 -1.20
N SER A 160 -44.49 -42.68 -1.93
CA SER A 160 -45.05 -42.09 -3.16
C SER A 160 -45.98 -40.89 -2.95
N GLU A 161 -45.67 -40.00 -2.00
CA GLU A 161 -46.45 -38.78 -1.66
C GLU A 161 -45.69 -37.48 -1.98
N LEU A 162 -44.86 -37.50 -3.02
CA LEU A 162 -44.21 -36.31 -3.60
C LEU A 162 -45.14 -35.10 -3.81
N PRO A 163 -46.45 -35.25 -4.19
CA PRO A 163 -47.36 -34.10 -4.29
C PRO A 163 -47.66 -33.42 -2.96
N LEU A 164 -47.82 -34.18 -1.86
CA LEU A 164 -48.12 -33.63 -0.54
C LEU A 164 -46.91 -32.88 0.01
N LEU A 165 -45.72 -33.50 -0.06
CA LEU A 165 -44.46 -32.84 0.31
C LEU A 165 -44.22 -31.56 -0.50
N ARG A 166 -44.58 -31.56 -1.80
CA ARG A 166 -44.51 -30.37 -2.64
C ARG A 166 -45.48 -29.29 -2.13
N ALA A 167 -46.75 -29.63 -1.86
CA ALA A 167 -47.75 -28.70 -1.35
C ALA A 167 -47.35 -28.06 -0.01
N LEU A 168 -46.86 -28.87 0.95
CA LEU A 168 -46.33 -28.39 2.23
C LEU A 168 -45.12 -27.47 2.05
N SER A 169 -44.22 -27.81 1.11
CA SER A 169 -43.05 -26.97 0.81
C SER A 169 -43.41 -25.65 0.13
N SER A 170 -44.42 -25.63 -0.75
CA SER A 170 -44.93 -24.39 -1.33
C SER A 170 -45.63 -23.52 -0.29
N GLU A 171 -46.41 -24.12 0.61
CA GLU A 171 -47.11 -23.38 1.68
C GLU A 171 -46.11 -22.76 2.67
N LEU A 172 -45.09 -23.51 3.09
CA LEU A 172 -43.98 -22.96 3.90
C LEU A 172 -43.27 -21.81 3.19
N THR A 173 -43.11 -21.88 1.86
CA THR A 173 -42.48 -20.81 1.08
C THR A 173 -43.39 -19.58 1.04
N VAL A 174 -44.68 -19.75 0.75
CA VAL A 174 -45.67 -18.66 0.73
C VAL A 174 -45.76 -17.97 2.09
N GLN A 175 -45.86 -18.72 3.19
CA GLN A 175 -45.95 -18.11 4.53
C GLN A 175 -44.64 -17.50 5.01
N ARG A 176 -43.49 -18.01 4.56
CA ARG A 176 -42.18 -17.36 4.80
C ARG A 176 -42.12 -16.00 4.10
N GLU A 177 -42.49 -15.94 2.81
CA GLU A 177 -42.55 -14.67 2.07
C GLU A 177 -43.59 -13.70 2.67
N ASN A 178 -44.73 -14.21 3.13
CA ASN A 178 -45.76 -13.42 3.83
C ASN A 178 -45.21 -12.79 5.13
N LEU A 179 -44.51 -13.57 5.96
CA LEU A 179 -43.84 -13.06 7.15
C LEU A 179 -42.74 -12.04 6.80
N ILE A 180 -41.92 -12.30 5.78
CA ILE A 180 -40.88 -11.38 5.30
C ILE A 180 -41.48 -10.08 4.76
N TYR A 181 -42.64 -10.14 4.09
CA TYR A 181 -43.39 -8.97 3.64
C TYR A 181 -43.84 -8.11 4.82
N HIS A 182 -44.50 -8.70 5.83
CA HIS A 182 -44.93 -7.98 7.03
C HIS A 182 -43.75 -7.39 7.82
N LEU A 183 -42.67 -8.15 8.03
CA LEU A 183 -41.44 -7.65 8.67
C LEU A 183 -40.78 -6.54 7.85
N GLY A 184 -40.81 -6.64 6.52
CA GLY A 184 -40.30 -5.63 5.61
C GLY A 184 -41.12 -4.34 5.61
N ASP A 185 -42.43 -4.42 5.83
CA ASP A 185 -43.32 -3.27 5.95
C ASP A 185 -43.15 -2.54 7.29
N GLU A 186 -43.06 -3.28 8.41
CA GLU A 186 -42.70 -2.69 9.72
C GLU A 186 -41.29 -2.05 9.65
N TRP A 187 -40.30 -2.69 9.01
CA TRP A 187 -38.97 -2.10 8.79
C TRP A 187 -39.00 -0.80 7.97
N LYS A 188 -39.79 -0.75 6.89
CA LYS A 188 -39.99 0.46 6.08
C LYS A 188 -40.62 1.60 6.87
N ARG A 189 -41.50 1.30 7.84
CA ARG A 189 -42.09 2.30 8.73
C ARG A 189 -41.09 2.81 9.77
N LEU A 190 -40.20 1.95 10.26
CA LEU A 190 -39.17 2.29 11.24
C LEU A 190 -38.03 3.16 10.67
N ALA A 191 -37.63 2.93 9.40
CA ALA A 191 -36.61 3.71 8.72
C ALA A 191 -37.07 4.13 7.31
N VAL A 192 -37.63 5.35 7.21
CA VAL A 192 -38.10 5.92 5.94
C VAL A 192 -36.98 6.75 5.31
N TRP A 193 -36.63 6.44 4.07
CA TRP A 193 -35.70 7.22 3.26
C TRP A 193 -36.44 8.05 2.22
N LYS A 194 -36.23 9.36 2.19
CA LYS A 194 -36.47 10.18 1.00
C LYS A 194 -35.12 10.35 0.30
N LEU A 195 -35.03 9.89 -0.94
CA LEU A 195 -33.81 9.96 -1.75
C LEU A 195 -34.01 10.91 -2.93
N PRO A 196 -32.92 11.48 -3.48
CA PRO A 196 -33.00 12.32 -4.66
C PRO A 196 -33.55 11.52 -5.85
N PRO A 197 -34.41 12.09 -6.72
CA PRO A 197 -34.95 11.38 -7.87
C PRO A 197 -33.82 11.02 -8.83
N SER A 198 -33.65 9.72 -9.10
CA SER A 198 -32.78 9.24 -10.15
C SER A 198 -33.28 9.74 -11.50
N LYS A 199 -32.40 10.36 -12.30
CA LYS A 199 -32.68 10.64 -13.71
C LYS A 199 -32.65 9.34 -14.49
N ASP A 200 -33.79 8.65 -14.54
CA ASP A 200 -34.12 7.64 -15.56
C ASP A 200 -35.65 7.49 -15.65
N THR A 201 -36.27 8.23 -16.55
CA THR A 201 -37.65 7.99 -16.96
C THR A 201 -37.68 6.83 -17.96
N GLY A 202 -37.98 5.62 -17.48
CA GLY A 202 -38.53 4.56 -18.32
C GLY A 202 -37.76 3.25 -18.41
N CYS A 203 -37.59 2.52 -17.30
CA CYS A 203 -37.60 1.05 -17.37
C CYS A 203 -38.06 0.41 -16.05
N VAL A 204 -38.68 -0.77 -16.13
CA VAL A 204 -39.17 -1.52 -14.96
C VAL A 204 -38.02 -2.36 -14.38
N CYS A 205 -37.16 -1.70 -13.58
CA CYS A 205 -36.35 -2.30 -12.50
C CYS A 205 -35.54 -1.18 -11.79
N PRO A 206 -35.56 -1.06 -10.45
CA PRO A 206 -34.74 -0.08 -9.74
C PRO A 206 -33.29 -0.57 -9.61
N SER A 207 -32.47 -0.36 -10.64
CA SER A 207 -31.02 -0.57 -10.57
C SER A 207 -30.35 0.53 -9.74
N ILE A 208 -29.84 0.17 -8.56
CA ILE A 208 -29.26 1.05 -7.51
C ILE A 208 -27.93 1.76 -7.94
N LEU A 209 -27.53 1.59 -9.20
CA LEU A 209 -26.16 1.79 -9.69
C LEU A 209 -25.87 3.12 -10.41
N SER A 210 -26.83 4.03 -10.57
CA SER A 210 -26.51 5.38 -11.07
C SER A 210 -25.94 6.28 -9.96
N GLU A 211 -24.87 7.02 -10.27
CA GLU A 211 -24.23 7.97 -9.36
C GLU A 211 -24.95 9.33 -9.35
N PRO A 212 -25.26 9.91 -8.18
CA PRO A 212 -25.85 11.24 -8.10
C PRO A 212 -24.86 12.31 -8.59
N THR A 213 -25.13 12.90 -9.76
CA THR A 213 -24.23 13.88 -10.38
C THR A 213 -24.38 15.26 -9.71
N GLY A 214 -23.58 15.48 -8.65
CA GLY A 214 -23.33 16.80 -8.06
C GLY A 214 -24.00 17.07 -6.71
N MET A 215 -23.29 17.86 -5.89
CA MET A 215 -23.58 18.18 -4.48
C MET A 215 -25.06 18.56 -4.19
N LYS A 216 -25.69 19.36 -5.07
CA LYS A 216 -27.09 19.80 -4.90
C LYS A 216 -28.12 18.68 -4.94
N SER A 217 -27.78 17.50 -5.44
CA SER A 217 -28.68 16.35 -5.43
C SER A 217 -28.90 15.82 -4.00
N PHE A 218 -27.86 15.79 -3.17
CA PHE A 218 -27.90 15.22 -1.82
C PHE A 218 -28.73 16.02 -0.81
N LEU A 219 -29.04 17.29 -1.08
CA LEU A 219 -29.91 18.12 -0.21
C LEU A 219 -31.37 17.62 -0.14
N LYS A 220 -31.75 16.65 -0.98
CA LYS A 220 -33.05 15.95 -0.92
C LYS A 220 -32.99 14.64 -0.14
N THR A 221 -31.86 14.30 0.46
CA THR A 221 -31.70 13.10 1.29
C THR A 221 -32.22 13.39 2.69
N GLU A 222 -33.27 12.68 3.07
CA GLU A 222 -33.81 12.68 4.43
C GLU A 222 -33.95 11.23 4.92
N LEU A 223 -33.51 10.98 6.16
CA LEU A 223 -33.73 9.71 6.87
C LEU A 223 -34.58 9.98 8.11
N GLN A 224 -35.80 9.44 8.12
CA GLN A 224 -36.73 9.55 9.25
C GLN A 224 -36.76 8.23 10.03
N LEU A 225 -36.45 8.30 11.31
CA LEU A 225 -36.39 7.19 12.25
C LEU A 225 -37.59 7.28 13.21
N THR A 226 -38.59 6.41 13.02
CA THR A 226 -39.81 6.46 13.84
C THR A 226 -39.68 5.58 15.09
N LEU A 227 -39.99 6.14 16.25
CA LEU A 227 -40.12 5.36 17.48
C LEU A 227 -41.59 4.95 17.64
N GLY A 228 -41.87 3.65 17.52
CA GLY A 228 -43.23 3.11 17.67
C GLY A 228 -43.86 3.54 18.99
N GLY A 229 -44.94 4.32 18.91
CA GLY A 229 -45.33 5.22 19.99
C GLY A 229 -45.88 4.56 21.25
N THR A 230 -45.33 4.98 22.39
CA THR A 230 -46.07 5.18 23.66
C THR A 230 -45.54 6.46 24.33
N LYS A 231 -46.42 7.20 25.00
CA LYS A 231 -46.07 8.47 25.65
C LYS A 231 -45.31 8.22 26.97
N GLU A 232 -43.98 8.06 26.90
CA GLU A 232 -43.07 8.30 28.03
C GLU A 232 -41.60 8.31 27.56
N PRO A 233 -40.72 9.17 28.13
CA PRO A 233 -39.32 9.25 27.72
C PRO A 233 -38.49 8.14 28.39
N GLN A 234 -38.48 6.95 27.81
CA GLN A 234 -37.55 5.87 28.19
C GLN A 234 -36.45 5.71 27.14
N GLN A 235 -35.20 5.68 27.60
CA GLN A 235 -33.97 5.70 26.80
C GLN A 235 -33.66 4.34 26.14
N SER A 236 -34.66 3.62 25.67
CA SER A 236 -34.53 2.25 25.13
C SER A 236 -35.27 2.10 23.81
N PRO A 237 -34.71 1.38 22.82
CA PRO A 237 -35.38 1.11 21.54
C PRO A 237 -36.72 0.39 21.76
N SER A 238 -37.71 0.75 20.94
CA SER A 238 -39.09 0.25 21.12
C SER A 238 -39.16 -1.29 21.13
N PRO A 239 -40.05 -1.90 21.95
CA PRO A 239 -40.15 -3.36 22.04
C PRO A 239 -40.53 -4.00 20.69
N LEU A 240 -41.25 -3.26 19.83
CA LEU A 240 -41.61 -3.67 18.48
C LEU A 240 -40.38 -3.80 17.56
N LEU A 241 -39.45 -2.84 17.60
CA LEU A 241 -38.19 -2.89 16.84
C LEU A 241 -37.38 -4.15 17.22
N SER A 242 -37.25 -4.42 18.52
CA SER A 242 -36.58 -5.65 19.00
C SER A 242 -37.27 -6.93 18.50
N CYS A 243 -38.61 -6.98 18.52
CA CYS A 243 -39.37 -8.11 17.99
C CYS A 243 -39.16 -8.32 16.47
N VAL A 244 -39.15 -7.24 15.69
CA VAL A 244 -38.93 -7.29 14.22
C VAL A 244 -37.51 -7.76 13.89
N LEU A 245 -36.49 -7.24 14.57
CA LEU A 245 -35.09 -7.61 14.38
C LEU A 245 -34.81 -9.08 14.77
N GLN A 246 -35.40 -9.55 15.88
CA GLN A 246 -35.31 -10.95 16.29
C GLN A 246 -36.03 -11.89 15.31
N ALA A 247 -37.22 -11.52 14.83
CA ALA A 247 -37.96 -12.31 13.83
C ALA A 247 -37.22 -12.39 12.49
N LEU A 248 -36.62 -11.28 12.01
CA LEU A 248 -35.76 -11.25 10.83
C LEU A 248 -34.50 -12.13 10.97
N THR A 249 -34.00 -12.31 12.20
CA THR A 249 -32.84 -13.16 12.48
C THR A 249 -33.20 -14.63 12.45
N ILE A 250 -34.32 -15.02 13.06
CA ILE A 250 -34.87 -16.38 12.99
C ILE A 250 -35.14 -16.78 11.53
N GLN A 251 -35.58 -15.84 10.69
CA GLN A 251 -35.79 -16.09 9.27
C GLN A 251 -34.52 -15.98 8.38
N GLY A 252 -33.37 -15.63 8.96
CA GLY A 252 -32.09 -15.50 8.24
C GLY A 252 -31.90 -14.21 7.41
N GLU A 253 -32.90 -13.33 7.35
CA GLU A 253 -32.92 -12.15 6.46
C GLU A 253 -32.27 -10.89 7.04
N LEU A 254 -31.96 -10.86 8.35
CA LEU A 254 -31.43 -9.66 9.02
C LEU A 254 -30.16 -9.12 8.33
N GLN A 255 -29.20 -9.99 8.03
CA GLN A 255 -27.93 -9.62 7.39
C GLN A 255 -28.14 -8.92 6.04
N HIS A 256 -29.08 -9.43 5.22
CA HIS A 256 -29.39 -8.87 3.92
C HIS A 256 -30.09 -7.50 4.04
N LYS A 257 -31.04 -7.35 4.99
CA LYS A 257 -31.70 -6.05 5.26
C LYS A 257 -30.71 -5.00 5.75
N ILE A 258 -29.82 -5.34 6.69
CA ILE A 258 -28.78 -4.41 7.18
C ILE A 258 -27.82 -4.05 6.06
N LYS A 259 -27.43 -4.99 5.19
CA LYS A 259 -26.54 -4.70 4.04
C LYS A 259 -27.15 -3.72 3.04
N LEU A 260 -28.45 -3.83 2.75
CA LEU A 260 -29.14 -2.85 1.90
C LEU A 260 -29.21 -1.47 2.59
N PHE A 261 -29.50 -1.43 3.89
CA PHE A 261 -29.49 -0.20 4.67
C PHE A 261 -28.09 0.44 4.73
N SER A 262 -27.04 -0.36 4.92
CA SER A 262 -25.65 0.11 5.01
C SER A 262 -25.15 0.71 3.70
N GLN A 263 -25.52 0.12 2.56
CA GLN A 263 -25.21 0.65 1.23
C GLN A 263 -25.88 2.00 0.97
N VAL A 264 -27.15 2.17 1.36
CA VAL A 264 -27.86 3.46 1.23
C VAL A 264 -27.25 4.50 2.17
N LEU A 265 -26.99 4.14 3.42
CA LEU A 265 -26.35 5.00 4.43
C LEU A 265 -24.96 5.49 3.97
N LEU A 266 -24.11 4.59 3.45
CA LEU A 266 -22.81 4.91 2.87
C LEU A 266 -22.95 5.87 1.68
N LYS A 267 -23.81 5.54 0.71
CA LYS A 267 -23.90 6.25 -0.58
C LYS A 267 -24.53 7.64 -0.48
N TYR A 268 -25.54 7.83 0.38
CA TYR A 268 -26.36 9.05 0.39
C TYR A 268 -26.16 9.95 1.62
N LEU A 269 -25.60 9.45 2.72
CA LEU A 269 -25.26 10.27 3.91
C LEU A 269 -23.75 10.29 4.16
N LEU A 270 -23.11 9.16 4.44
CA LEU A 270 -21.74 9.15 4.97
C LEU A 270 -20.70 9.66 3.95
N LYS A 271 -20.65 9.11 2.72
CA LYS A 271 -19.70 9.57 1.70
C LYS A 271 -19.88 11.07 1.35
N PRO A 272 -21.11 11.58 1.07
CA PRO A 272 -21.31 13.01 0.81
C PRO A 272 -20.84 13.93 1.95
N LEU A 273 -21.00 13.53 3.21
CA LEU A 273 -20.53 14.30 4.37
C LEU A 273 -19.01 14.29 4.56
N ILE A 274 -18.33 13.26 4.04
CA ILE A 274 -16.87 13.15 4.04
C ILE A 274 -16.25 13.92 2.86
N THR A 275 -16.91 13.96 1.70
CA THR A 275 -16.38 14.62 0.50
C THR A 275 -16.68 16.12 0.44
N TYR A 276 -17.84 16.59 0.91
CA TYR A 276 -18.27 17.98 0.74
C TYR A 276 -18.25 18.78 2.06
N PRO A 277 -17.33 19.76 2.24
CA PRO A 277 -17.23 20.54 3.49
C PRO A 277 -18.51 21.34 3.80
N SER A 278 -19.20 21.78 2.75
CA SER A 278 -20.41 22.59 2.83
C SER A 278 -21.70 21.81 3.14
N LEU A 279 -21.67 20.47 3.17
CA LEU A 279 -22.81 19.66 3.61
C LEU A 279 -22.74 19.41 5.12
N ASN A 280 -23.82 19.75 5.83
CA ASN A 280 -23.99 19.51 7.26
C ASN A 280 -25.19 18.62 7.53
N VAL A 281 -25.16 17.93 8.67
CA VAL A 281 -26.30 17.14 9.17
C VAL A 281 -27.07 17.99 10.16
N GLU A 282 -28.37 18.08 9.97
CA GLU A 282 -29.29 18.55 11.01
C GLU A 282 -30.05 17.34 11.57
N VAL A 283 -30.18 17.30 12.90
CA VAL A 283 -31.03 16.35 13.62
C VAL A 283 -32.22 17.14 14.16
N SER A 284 -33.43 16.83 13.71
CA SER A 284 -34.66 17.45 14.23
C SER A 284 -35.60 16.40 14.81
N GLU A 285 -36.10 16.65 16.02
CA GLU A 285 -37.12 15.82 16.65
C GLU A 285 -38.51 16.35 16.28
N GLN A 286 -39.28 15.55 15.55
CA GLN A 286 -40.63 15.93 15.13
C GLN A 286 -41.66 15.33 16.10
N GLN A 287 -42.48 16.19 16.72
CA GLN A 287 -43.43 15.79 17.75
C GLN A 287 -44.44 14.74 17.24
N GLY A 288 -44.21 13.48 17.58
CA GLY A 288 -45.03 12.33 17.19
C GLY A 288 -44.57 11.58 15.93
N GLU A 289 -43.61 12.11 15.17
CA GLU A 289 -43.14 11.52 13.90
C GLU A 289 -41.68 11.01 13.92
N GLY A 290 -41.00 11.13 15.06
CA GLY A 290 -39.66 10.57 15.30
C GLY A 290 -38.52 11.53 14.99
N THR A 291 -37.33 10.99 14.76
CA THR A 291 -36.10 11.76 14.55
C THR A 291 -35.78 11.84 13.06
N LEU A 292 -35.66 13.05 12.54
CA LEU A 292 -35.33 13.33 11.15
C LEU A 292 -33.86 13.78 11.02
N LEU A 293 -33.12 13.07 10.18
CA LEU A 293 -31.78 13.41 9.71
C LEU A 293 -31.88 14.01 8.31
N SER A 294 -31.50 15.28 8.15
CA SER A 294 -31.51 15.98 6.86
C SER A 294 -30.12 16.54 6.52
N LEU A 295 -29.85 16.71 5.22
CA LEU A 295 -28.62 17.35 4.74
C LEU A 295 -28.87 18.82 4.39
N GLN A 296 -28.23 19.72 5.15
CA GLN A 296 -28.25 21.16 4.90
C GLN A 296 -26.97 21.63 4.16
N PHE A 297 -27.07 22.78 3.49
CA PHE A 297 -25.94 23.48 2.89
C PHE A 297 -25.54 24.67 3.77
N ALA A 298 -24.25 24.78 4.09
CA ALA A 298 -23.63 25.98 4.66
C ALA A 298 -22.46 26.41 3.76
N GLU A 299 -22.33 27.71 3.51
CA GLU A 299 -21.22 28.22 2.70
C GLU A 299 -19.89 28.12 3.46
N THR A 300 -18.96 27.35 2.91
CA THR A 300 -17.59 27.19 3.42
C THR A 300 -16.59 27.58 2.32
N PRO A 301 -15.59 28.44 2.60
CA PRO A 301 -14.57 28.83 1.62
C PRO A 301 -13.49 27.76 1.38
N GLU A 302 -13.50 26.66 2.14
CA GLU A 302 -12.52 25.56 2.06
C GLU A 302 -12.90 24.57 0.93
N GLU A 303 -11.94 24.19 0.09
CA GLU A 303 -12.15 23.18 -0.98
C GLU A 303 -12.23 21.75 -0.44
N HIS A 304 -11.56 21.46 0.69
CA HIS A 304 -11.53 20.16 1.35
C HIS A 304 -11.96 20.29 2.82
N PRO A 305 -12.67 19.29 3.38
CA PRO A 305 -13.13 19.35 4.76
C PRO A 305 -12.03 19.03 5.77
N SER A 306 -12.04 19.73 6.90
CA SER A 306 -11.13 19.45 8.02
C SER A 306 -11.54 18.19 8.81
N PRO A 307 -10.58 17.43 9.36
CA PRO A 307 -10.85 16.16 10.06
C PRO A 307 -11.87 16.28 11.20
N SER A 308 -11.72 17.29 12.07
CA SER A 308 -12.65 17.60 13.16
C SER A 308 -14.11 17.78 12.69
N GLN A 309 -14.32 18.48 11.57
CA GLN A 309 -15.65 18.65 10.99
C GLN A 309 -16.22 17.32 10.49
N VAL A 310 -15.43 16.52 9.76
CA VAL A 310 -15.86 15.22 9.24
C VAL A 310 -16.22 14.27 10.39
N TYR A 311 -15.35 14.15 11.40
CA TYR A 311 -15.57 13.32 12.58
C TYR A 311 -16.84 13.74 13.34
N THR A 312 -17.07 15.04 13.51
CA THR A 312 -18.28 15.55 14.17
C THR A 312 -19.55 15.19 13.39
N LYS A 313 -19.57 15.42 12.07
CA LYS A 313 -20.71 15.09 11.19
C LYS A 313 -21.01 13.59 11.18
N VAL A 314 -19.98 12.75 11.02
CA VAL A 314 -20.12 11.29 10.96
C VAL A 314 -20.54 10.72 12.33
N LEU A 315 -19.98 11.20 13.44
CA LEU A 315 -20.41 10.80 14.78
C LEU A 315 -21.85 11.21 15.07
N MET A 316 -22.31 12.37 14.61
CA MET A 316 -23.70 12.80 14.78
C MET A 316 -24.66 11.78 14.14
N VAL A 317 -24.44 11.42 12.86
CA VAL A 317 -25.24 10.40 12.17
C VAL A 317 -25.18 9.05 12.90
N LEU A 318 -23.98 8.56 13.21
CA LEU A 318 -23.81 7.22 13.79
C LEU A 318 -24.35 7.13 15.22
N LYS A 319 -24.26 8.20 16.03
CA LYS A 319 -24.90 8.28 17.36
C LYS A 319 -26.41 8.30 17.26
N THR A 320 -27.00 9.12 16.38
CA THR A 320 -28.45 9.18 16.19
C THR A 320 -29.02 7.84 15.72
N ILE A 321 -28.40 7.18 14.74
CA ILE A 321 -28.84 5.84 14.29
C ILE A 321 -28.60 4.79 15.39
N HIS A 322 -27.53 4.90 16.19
CA HIS A 322 -27.28 3.99 17.31
C HIS A 322 -28.42 4.01 18.33
N THR A 323 -28.73 5.21 18.85
CA THR A 323 -29.75 5.43 19.89
C THR A 323 -31.15 5.00 19.45
N HIS A 324 -31.53 5.28 18.20
CA HIS A 324 -32.91 5.01 17.75
C HIS A 324 -33.11 3.62 17.13
N LEU A 325 -32.06 2.96 16.62
CA LEU A 325 -32.25 1.79 15.75
C LEU A 325 -31.29 0.61 15.99
N LEU A 326 -30.09 0.82 16.55
CA LEU A 326 -29.03 -0.21 16.57
C LEU A 326 -28.57 -0.66 17.96
N ASP A 327 -28.93 0.04 19.04
CA ASP A 327 -28.68 -0.43 20.42
C ASP A 327 -29.65 -1.54 20.86
N VAL A 328 -29.86 -2.51 19.98
CA VAL A 328 -30.66 -3.72 20.21
C VAL A 328 -29.71 -4.92 20.16
N SER A 329 -29.80 -5.79 21.17
CA SER A 329 -29.11 -7.09 21.16
C SER A 329 -30.00 -8.15 20.50
N VAL A 330 -29.45 -8.87 19.53
CA VAL A 330 -30.18 -9.90 18.77
C VAL A 330 -29.38 -11.19 18.82
N GLY A 331 -29.79 -12.09 19.73
CA GLY A 331 -28.94 -13.20 20.16
C GLY A 331 -27.71 -12.69 20.92
N GLU A 332 -26.53 -13.21 20.60
CA GLU A 332 -25.27 -12.84 21.26
C GLU A 332 -24.58 -11.59 20.67
N ARG A 333 -25.15 -10.94 19.65
CA ARG A 333 -24.52 -9.80 18.95
C ARG A 333 -25.46 -8.59 18.92
N LYS A 334 -24.93 -7.39 19.16
CA LYS A 334 -25.65 -6.13 18.88
C LYS A 334 -25.72 -5.88 17.37
N VAL A 335 -26.79 -5.22 16.93
CA VAL A 335 -26.99 -4.85 15.51
C VAL A 335 -25.96 -3.81 15.06
N SER A 336 -25.51 -2.92 15.95
CA SER A 336 -24.43 -1.96 15.67
C SER A 336 -23.15 -2.63 15.14
N VAL A 337 -22.79 -3.81 15.67
CA VAL A 337 -21.59 -4.53 15.25
C VAL A 337 -21.72 -5.08 13.82
N ILE A 338 -22.91 -5.54 13.43
CA ILE A 338 -23.18 -6.00 12.06
C ILE A 338 -23.09 -4.83 11.08
N LEU A 339 -23.61 -3.65 11.45
CA LEU A 339 -23.48 -2.46 10.61
C LEU A 339 -22.03 -1.96 10.55
N GLY A 340 -21.29 -2.00 11.67
CA GLY A 340 -19.87 -1.65 11.73
C GLY A 340 -19.01 -2.50 10.80
N ASP A 341 -19.17 -3.83 10.87
CA ASP A 341 -18.49 -4.80 9.99
C ASP A 341 -18.77 -4.54 8.48
N LEU A 342 -19.90 -3.90 8.13
CA LEU A 342 -20.31 -3.59 6.75
C LEU A 342 -19.97 -2.17 6.26
N VAL A 343 -19.81 -1.21 7.17
CA VAL A 343 -19.63 0.22 6.85
C VAL A 343 -18.17 0.67 6.99
N TRP A 344 -17.45 0.10 7.97
CA TRP A 344 -16.17 0.65 8.41
C TRP A 344 -15.12 0.72 7.31
N GLN A 345 -14.92 -0.33 6.52
CA GLN A 345 -13.85 -0.40 5.52
C GLN A 345 -14.02 0.64 4.39
N GLU A 346 -15.23 0.83 3.88
CA GLU A 346 -15.48 1.87 2.87
C GLU A 346 -15.42 3.28 3.46
N MET A 347 -15.87 3.45 4.71
CA MET A 347 -15.87 4.74 5.39
C MET A 347 -14.46 5.20 5.75
N SER A 348 -13.61 4.33 6.32
CA SER A 348 -12.22 4.63 6.67
C SER A 348 -11.41 5.01 5.42
N HIS A 349 -11.52 4.23 4.34
CA HIS A 349 -10.87 4.54 3.06
C HIS A 349 -11.31 5.90 2.50
N CYS A 350 -12.60 6.23 2.59
CA CYS A 350 -13.12 7.52 2.15
C CYS A 350 -12.56 8.69 2.98
N ILE A 351 -12.50 8.56 4.32
CA ILE A 351 -11.92 9.57 5.22
C ILE A 351 -10.42 9.75 4.93
N ILE A 352 -9.68 8.66 4.69
CA ILE A 352 -8.25 8.70 4.36
C ILE A 352 -8.02 9.50 3.06
N HIS A 353 -8.73 9.15 1.98
CA HIS A 353 -8.48 9.71 0.66
C HIS A 353 -9.04 11.14 0.47
N GLU A 354 -10.25 11.42 0.97
CA GLU A 354 -10.93 12.70 0.74
C GLU A 354 -10.67 13.76 1.82
N CYS A 355 -10.12 13.38 2.97
CA CYS A 355 -9.87 14.31 4.10
C CYS A 355 -8.42 14.22 4.62
N LEU A 356 -7.98 13.08 5.17
CA LEU A 356 -6.68 13.01 5.85
C LEU A 356 -5.50 13.26 4.91
N LEU A 357 -5.56 12.81 3.65
CA LEU A 357 -4.52 13.06 2.65
C LEU A 357 -4.25 14.56 2.41
N TYR A 358 -5.30 15.38 2.42
CA TYR A 358 -5.21 16.83 2.22
C TYR A 358 -4.76 17.57 3.48
N SER A 359 -5.07 17.01 4.66
CA SER A 359 -4.59 17.56 5.95
C SER A 359 -3.08 17.40 6.18
N ILE A 360 -2.38 16.55 5.41
CA ILE A 360 -0.93 16.33 5.58
C ILE A 360 -0.14 17.63 5.33
N PRO A 361 0.66 18.11 6.31
CA PRO A 361 1.40 19.36 6.22
C PRO A 361 2.37 19.46 5.04
N THR A 362 2.82 20.68 4.72
CA THR A 362 3.84 20.93 3.69
C THR A 362 5.21 21.31 4.29
N ASN A 363 5.25 21.70 5.56
CA ASN A 363 6.45 22.12 6.29
C ASN A 363 6.59 21.41 7.64
N SER A 364 7.82 21.08 8.05
CA SER A 364 8.11 20.43 9.34
C SER A 364 7.50 21.13 10.56
N CYS A 365 7.43 22.47 10.58
CA CYS A 365 6.86 23.23 11.71
C CYS A 365 5.35 23.03 11.90
N GLN A 366 4.64 22.59 10.86
CA GLN A 366 3.20 22.26 10.93
C GLN A 366 2.96 20.79 11.31
N LEU A 367 4.00 19.95 11.34
CA LEU A 367 3.91 18.55 11.75
C LEU A 367 3.53 18.42 13.24
N GLU A 368 4.03 19.32 14.10
CA GLU A 368 3.62 19.41 15.50
C GLU A 368 2.12 19.68 15.66
N GLN A 369 1.55 20.52 14.78
CA GLN A 369 0.12 20.85 14.78
C GLN A 369 -0.74 19.65 14.36
N TYR A 370 -0.21 18.76 13.54
CA TYR A 370 -0.89 17.51 13.16
C TYR A 370 -1.13 16.56 14.36
N SER A 371 -0.36 16.70 15.46
CA SER A 371 -0.63 15.92 16.68
C SER A 371 -2.03 16.13 17.26
N ALA A 372 -2.70 17.26 16.94
CA ALA A 372 -4.11 17.48 17.24
C ALA A 372 -5.01 16.54 16.42
N VAL A 373 -4.78 16.42 15.11
CA VAL A 373 -5.54 15.54 14.21
C VAL A 373 -5.42 14.06 14.63
N ILE A 374 -4.24 13.63 15.09
CA ILE A 374 -4.06 12.26 15.63
C ILE A 374 -4.98 12.04 16.84
N LYS A 375 -5.02 12.98 17.79
CA LYS A 375 -5.90 12.91 18.97
C LYS A 375 -7.39 12.93 18.59
N GLU A 376 -7.78 13.75 17.63
CA GLU A 376 -9.15 13.78 17.10
C GLU A 376 -9.53 12.43 16.46
N THR A 377 -8.60 11.78 15.74
CA THR A 377 -8.77 10.43 15.19
C THR A 377 -8.92 9.37 16.29
N GLU A 378 -8.10 9.46 17.34
CA GLU A 378 -8.18 8.57 18.51
C GLU A 378 -9.51 8.70 19.26
N GLU A 379 -10.01 9.93 19.46
CA GLU A 379 -11.30 10.19 20.13
C GLU A 379 -12.50 9.77 19.27
N PHE A 380 -12.41 9.94 17.94
CA PHE A 380 -13.38 9.43 16.98
C PHE A 380 -13.49 7.90 17.04
N GLU A 381 -12.36 7.20 16.96
CA GLU A 381 -12.35 5.73 17.05
C GLU A 381 -12.77 5.22 18.42
N LYS A 382 -12.40 5.89 19.51
CA LYS A 382 -12.87 5.57 20.85
C LYS A 382 -14.40 5.66 20.95
N SER A 383 -15.01 6.72 20.41
CA SER A 383 -16.46 6.89 20.36
C SER A 383 -17.14 5.75 19.58
N LEU A 384 -16.53 5.27 18.49
CA LEU A 384 -17.05 4.14 17.71
C LEU A 384 -16.89 2.77 18.40
N LYS A 385 -15.80 2.59 19.17
CA LYS A 385 -15.59 1.41 20.04
C LYS A 385 -16.61 1.36 21.18
N GLU A 386 -16.91 2.49 21.81
CA GLU A 386 -17.94 2.60 22.87
C GLU A 386 -19.33 2.20 22.34
N MET A 387 -19.67 2.58 21.11
CA MET A 387 -20.90 2.15 20.40
C MET A 387 -20.83 0.74 19.77
N GLN A 388 -19.73 0.02 19.96
CA GLN A 388 -19.47 -1.33 19.42
C GLN A 388 -19.49 -1.44 17.88
N TYR A 389 -19.28 -0.34 17.14
CA TYR A 389 -19.08 -0.40 15.68
C TYR A 389 -17.70 -0.96 15.31
N LEU A 390 -16.74 -0.96 16.25
CA LEU A 390 -15.37 -1.45 16.08
C LEU A 390 -15.07 -2.56 17.09
N ARG A 391 -14.42 -3.63 16.63
CA ARG A 391 -13.97 -4.76 17.47
C ARG A 391 -12.46 -4.80 17.76
N GLY A 392 -11.64 -4.03 17.04
CA GLY A 392 -10.18 -4.14 17.07
C GLY A 392 -9.49 -2.92 17.70
N ASP A 393 -8.37 -3.15 18.38
CA ASP A 393 -7.63 -2.08 19.07
C ASP A 393 -6.91 -1.13 18.10
N SER A 394 -6.31 -1.66 17.03
CA SER A 394 -5.66 -0.86 15.98
C SER A 394 -6.47 -0.94 14.67
N THR A 395 -7.02 0.18 14.21
CA THR A 395 -7.68 0.25 12.89
C THR A 395 -6.74 0.79 11.81
N GLU A 396 -7.18 0.77 10.55
CA GLU A 396 -6.43 1.33 9.43
C GLU A 396 -6.36 2.87 9.46
N LEU A 397 -7.36 3.53 10.06
CA LEU A 397 -7.48 4.99 10.09
C LEU A 397 -6.46 5.60 11.07
N LEU A 398 -6.43 5.13 12.32
CA LEU A 398 -5.41 5.54 13.29
C LEU A 398 -3.98 5.21 12.84
N LYS A 399 -3.75 4.06 12.18
CA LYS A 399 -2.43 3.73 11.61
C LYS A 399 -2.00 4.76 10.58
N TYR A 400 -2.88 5.12 9.64
CA TYR A 400 -2.61 6.16 8.66
C TYR A 400 -2.31 7.53 9.31
N ALA A 401 -3.07 7.91 10.34
CA ALA A 401 -2.84 9.13 11.11
C ALA A 401 -1.54 9.11 11.94
N GLN A 402 -1.07 7.94 12.38
CA GLN A 402 0.21 7.81 13.08
C GLN A 402 1.41 7.78 12.10
N ASP A 403 1.24 7.22 10.91
CA ASP A 403 2.24 7.17 9.82
C ASP A 403 2.39 8.50 9.04
N VAL A 404 1.88 9.61 9.55
CA VAL A 404 1.98 10.95 8.93
C VAL A 404 3.41 11.37 8.66
N ASN A 405 4.37 10.95 9.48
CA ASN A 405 5.80 11.15 9.22
C ASN A 405 6.21 10.56 7.85
N CYS A 406 5.76 9.35 7.53
CA CYS A 406 6.03 8.65 6.28
C CYS A 406 5.31 9.31 5.10
N HIS A 407 4.06 9.73 5.30
CA HIS A 407 3.27 10.39 4.24
C HIS A 407 3.76 11.81 3.94
N PHE A 408 4.11 12.58 4.98
CA PHE A 408 4.77 13.89 4.87
C PHE A 408 6.10 13.77 4.12
N ALA A 409 6.98 12.87 4.56
CA ALA A 409 8.26 12.62 3.90
C ALA A 409 8.06 12.24 2.42
N SER A 410 7.14 11.32 2.12
CA SER A 410 6.83 10.90 0.75
C SER A 410 6.31 12.04 -0.13
N LYS A 411 5.47 12.93 0.41
CA LYS A 411 4.95 14.12 -0.29
C LYS A 411 6.08 15.12 -0.55
N LYS A 412 6.83 15.48 0.49
CA LYS A 412 7.96 16.42 0.41
C LYS A 412 9.05 15.93 -0.56
N CYS A 413 9.35 14.63 -0.55
CA CYS A 413 10.31 14.03 -1.49
C CYS A 413 9.85 14.17 -2.96
N LYS A 414 8.56 14.00 -3.25
CA LYS A 414 8.00 14.23 -4.60
C LYS A 414 8.13 15.69 -5.00
N ASP A 415 7.74 16.62 -4.13
CA ASP A 415 7.77 18.07 -4.41
C ASP A 415 9.21 18.55 -4.67
N VAL A 416 10.17 18.10 -3.86
CA VAL A 416 11.60 18.37 -4.03
C VAL A 416 12.12 17.81 -5.36
N ILE A 417 11.75 16.58 -5.76
CA ILE A 417 12.14 16.00 -7.06
C ILE A 417 11.52 16.78 -8.24
N VAL A 418 10.27 17.25 -8.11
CA VAL A 418 9.62 18.07 -9.15
C VAL A 418 10.32 19.42 -9.30
N ALA A 419 10.64 20.10 -8.20
CA ALA A 419 11.40 21.34 -8.20
C ALA A 419 12.80 21.15 -8.81
N ALA A 420 13.51 20.08 -8.40
CA ALA A 420 14.83 19.74 -8.93
C ALA A 420 14.81 19.47 -10.44
N ARG A 421 13.81 18.73 -10.95
CA ARG A 421 13.62 18.51 -12.41
C ARG A 421 13.43 19.82 -13.16
N LYS A 422 12.58 20.72 -12.66
CA LYS A 422 12.33 22.04 -13.27
C LYS A 422 13.64 22.83 -13.43
N LEU A 423 14.48 22.85 -12.39
CA LEU A 423 15.80 23.48 -12.40
C LEU A 423 16.77 22.85 -13.41
N MET A 424 16.79 21.51 -13.51
CA MET A 424 17.63 20.79 -14.50
C MET A 424 17.24 21.09 -15.95
N THR A 425 15.94 21.28 -16.21
CA THR A 425 15.42 21.62 -17.55
C THR A 425 15.42 23.12 -17.86
N SER A 426 15.69 23.98 -16.88
CA SER A 426 15.79 25.43 -17.09
C SER A 426 16.97 25.80 -17.98
N GLU A 427 16.87 26.96 -18.63
CA GLU A 427 17.95 27.47 -19.47
C GLU A 427 19.19 27.83 -18.64
N MET A 428 20.36 27.54 -19.21
CA MET A 428 21.66 27.68 -18.52
C MET A 428 22.36 29.03 -18.79
N HIS A 429 21.66 30.00 -19.39
CA HIS A 429 22.26 31.28 -19.82
C HIS A 429 22.51 32.24 -18.64
N ASN A 430 21.69 32.20 -17.58
CA ASN A 430 21.90 32.99 -16.38
C ASN A 430 23.05 32.39 -15.55
N THR A 431 24.08 33.20 -15.29
CA THR A 431 25.28 32.77 -14.56
C THR A 431 25.59 33.60 -13.35
N VAL A 432 26.04 32.93 -12.29
CA VAL A 432 26.56 33.54 -11.07
C VAL A 432 28.06 33.30 -10.99
N LYS A 433 28.82 34.35 -10.64
CA LYS A 433 30.28 34.29 -10.50
C LYS A 433 30.64 33.94 -9.06
N LEU A 434 31.30 32.80 -8.89
CA LEU A 434 31.80 32.33 -7.61
C LEU A 434 33.17 32.94 -7.31
N THR A 435 33.40 33.30 -6.04
CA THR A 435 34.69 33.73 -5.52
C THR A 435 35.07 32.86 -4.31
N PRO A 436 36.35 32.78 -3.90
CA PRO A 436 36.74 32.04 -2.70
C PRO A 436 36.02 32.51 -1.42
N ASP A 437 35.51 33.74 -1.42
CA ASP A 437 34.79 34.37 -0.32
C ASP A 437 33.25 34.20 -0.42
N SER A 438 32.72 33.77 -1.58
CA SER A 438 31.28 33.49 -1.76
C SER A 438 30.90 32.17 -1.09
N LYS A 439 30.69 32.22 0.21
CA LYS A 439 30.13 31.11 0.98
C LYS A 439 28.66 30.91 0.58
N LEU A 440 28.29 29.68 0.21
CA LEU A 440 26.91 29.23 0.35
C LEU A 440 26.49 29.48 1.80
N SER A 441 25.32 30.10 1.98
CA SER A 441 24.68 30.24 3.29
C SER A 441 24.13 28.89 3.75
N VAL A 442 25.04 28.01 4.18
CA VAL A 442 24.69 26.81 4.95
C VAL A 442 23.96 27.30 6.21
N PRO A 443 22.74 26.82 6.51
CA PRO A 443 22.05 27.15 7.75
C PRO A 443 22.98 26.90 8.94
N MET A 444 23.02 27.83 9.90
CA MET A 444 23.99 27.75 11.00
C MET A 444 23.57 26.66 11.99
N MET A 445 24.04 25.43 11.73
CA MET A 445 23.70 24.24 12.50
C MET A 445 24.15 24.40 13.97
N PRO A 446 23.29 24.06 14.95
CA PRO A 446 23.67 24.14 16.37
C PRO A 446 24.84 23.21 16.65
N SER A 447 25.83 23.67 17.42
CA SER A 447 27.01 22.86 17.74
C SER A 447 26.60 21.61 18.56
N PRO A 448 27.03 20.39 18.17
CA PRO A 448 26.73 19.20 18.94
C PRO A 448 27.53 19.21 20.25
N GLY A 449 26.95 19.75 21.33
CA GLY A 449 27.58 19.77 22.66
C GLY A 449 27.20 20.90 23.63
N SER A 450 26.35 21.87 23.27
CA SER A 450 25.96 22.95 24.20
C SER A 450 24.71 22.60 25.03
N GLY A 451 24.84 21.59 25.91
CA GLY A 451 23.94 21.43 27.05
C GLY A 451 24.35 22.37 28.19
N ASP A 452 23.42 23.22 28.65
CA ASP A 452 23.45 24.02 29.88
C ASP A 452 24.82 24.46 30.45
N ILE A 453 25.37 25.55 29.90
CA ILE A 453 26.26 26.44 30.66
C ILE A 453 25.67 27.85 30.64
N LYS A 454 25.20 28.28 31.82
CA LYS A 454 24.59 29.60 32.04
C LYS A 454 25.52 30.76 31.69
N ASP A 455 24.91 31.86 31.27
CA ASP A 455 25.48 33.18 31.01
C ASP A 455 26.83 33.48 31.68
N LYS A 456 27.85 33.72 30.86
CA LYS A 456 28.84 34.77 31.12
C LYS A 456 29.10 35.58 29.86
N GLN A 457 28.44 36.74 29.78
CA GLN A 457 28.85 37.84 28.92
C GLN A 457 30.30 38.22 29.25
N GLY A 458 31.18 38.23 28.25
CA GLY A 458 32.60 38.52 28.44
C GLY A 458 33.37 38.39 27.13
N ALA A 459 33.63 39.53 26.48
CA ALA A 459 34.22 39.53 25.15
C ALA A 459 35.65 38.94 25.11
N LYS A 460 35.88 38.01 24.18
CA LYS A 460 37.15 37.87 23.47
C LYS A 460 36.88 37.62 21.99
N LYS A 461 37.24 38.60 21.15
CA LYS A 461 37.60 38.30 19.76
C LYS A 461 38.71 37.25 19.82
N LEU A 462 38.49 36.09 19.22
CA LEU A 462 39.58 35.22 18.83
C LEU A 462 40.29 35.89 17.65
N GLU A 463 41.21 36.80 17.98
CA GLU A 463 42.27 37.14 17.05
C GLU A 463 43.03 35.85 16.75
N ALA A 464 42.96 35.42 15.49
CA ALA A 464 43.72 34.28 15.02
C ALA A 464 45.21 34.62 15.14
N SER A 465 45.84 34.11 16.19
CA SER A 465 47.29 34.21 16.38
C SER A 465 47.96 33.54 15.19
N ARG A 466 48.51 34.37 14.30
CA ARG A 466 49.32 33.94 13.16
C ARG A 466 50.59 33.24 13.67
N PHE A 467 50.49 31.94 13.87
CA PHE A 467 51.65 31.06 13.75
C PHE A 467 51.88 30.82 12.26
N GLU A 468 52.62 31.73 11.61
CA GLU A 468 53.13 31.55 10.25
C GLU A 468 54.22 30.46 10.24
N ASN A 469 53.78 29.21 10.37
CA ASN A 469 54.60 28.06 10.03
C ASN A 469 54.58 27.91 8.50
N GLU A 470 55.74 28.05 7.85
CA GLU A 470 55.92 27.95 6.38
C GLU A 470 55.48 26.59 5.77
N LYS A 471 55.06 25.63 6.60
CA LYS A 471 54.54 24.32 6.21
C LYS A 471 53.00 24.19 6.33
N GLN A 472 52.28 25.27 6.61
CA GLN A 472 50.81 25.24 6.54
C GLN A 472 50.32 25.46 5.10
N LEU A 473 49.35 24.65 4.67
CA LEU A 473 48.62 24.88 3.43
C LEU A 473 47.92 26.24 3.52
N GLY A 474 48.04 27.06 2.48
CA GLY A 474 47.43 28.38 2.47
C GLY A 474 45.91 28.31 2.66
N ALA A 475 45.31 29.32 3.29
CA ALA A 475 43.88 29.35 3.63
C ALA A 475 42.91 29.18 2.45
N ARG A 476 43.41 29.25 1.20
CA ARG A 476 42.64 29.07 -0.04
C ARG A 476 42.94 27.77 -0.80
N THR A 477 43.82 26.90 -0.29
CA THR A 477 44.29 25.70 -1.01
C THR A 477 43.18 24.69 -1.31
N LEU A 478 42.12 24.64 -0.48
CA LEU A 478 40.97 23.76 -0.68
C LEU A 478 39.74 24.48 -1.26
N CYS A 479 39.81 25.79 -1.53
CA CYS A 479 38.69 26.54 -2.12
C CYS A 479 38.50 26.19 -3.60
N LEU A 480 37.26 26.23 -4.07
CA LEU A 480 36.98 26.22 -5.49
C LEU A 480 37.61 27.46 -6.16
N PRO A 481 38.28 27.33 -7.33
CA PRO A 481 38.75 28.48 -8.09
C PRO A 481 37.62 29.41 -8.53
N VAL A 482 37.93 30.67 -8.82
CA VAL A 482 36.99 31.62 -9.42
C VAL A 482 36.47 31.07 -10.75
N CYS A 483 35.14 30.95 -10.88
CA CYS A 483 34.47 30.50 -12.10
C CYS A 483 32.99 30.95 -12.10
N ARG A 484 32.32 30.86 -13.26
CA ARG A 484 30.87 31.03 -13.36
C ARG A 484 30.14 29.69 -13.41
N ILE A 485 29.04 29.58 -12.67
CA ILE A 485 28.08 28.47 -12.73
C ILE A 485 26.72 28.98 -13.19
N SER A 486 25.81 28.09 -13.61
CA SER A 486 24.43 28.50 -13.89
C SER A 486 23.65 28.73 -12.60
N GLU A 487 22.78 29.73 -12.60
CA GLU A 487 21.91 30.07 -11.47
C GLU A 487 21.04 28.86 -11.03
N SER A 488 20.57 28.07 -12.00
CA SER A 488 19.83 26.83 -11.77
C SER A 488 20.58 25.79 -10.92
N VAL A 489 21.92 25.74 -11.01
CA VAL A 489 22.75 24.82 -10.22
C VAL A 489 23.03 25.34 -8.82
N GLN A 490 23.11 26.66 -8.65
CA GLN A 490 23.12 27.27 -7.32
C GLN A 490 21.80 26.98 -6.59
N GLN A 491 20.66 27.28 -7.22
CA GLN A 491 19.32 27.02 -6.68
C GLN A 491 19.10 25.52 -6.38
N LEU A 492 19.68 24.62 -7.19
CA LEU A 492 19.62 23.17 -6.95
C LEU A 492 20.42 22.76 -5.70
N MET A 493 21.58 23.39 -5.46
CA MET A 493 22.39 23.18 -4.25
C MET A 493 21.71 23.76 -3.00
N GLU A 494 21.06 24.92 -3.13
CA GLU A 494 20.27 25.53 -2.06
C GLU A 494 19.06 24.65 -1.69
N LEU A 495 18.33 24.12 -2.68
CA LEU A 495 17.24 23.15 -2.48
C LEU A 495 17.74 21.88 -1.75
N ALA A 496 18.91 21.36 -2.13
CA ALA A 496 19.54 20.22 -1.47
C ALA A 496 19.89 20.53 0.01
N LEU A 497 20.50 21.69 0.27
CA LEU A 497 20.85 22.14 1.63
C LEU A 497 19.61 22.36 2.51
N HIS A 498 18.55 22.96 1.98
CA HIS A 498 17.29 23.16 2.70
C HIS A 498 16.63 21.82 3.05
N THR A 499 16.62 20.87 2.11
CA THR A 499 16.06 19.53 2.32
C THR A 499 16.85 18.74 3.37
N LEU A 500 18.19 18.84 3.40
CA LEU A 500 19.02 18.25 4.44
C LEU A 500 18.85 18.94 5.81
N SER A 501 18.64 20.25 5.83
CA SER A 501 18.35 20.99 7.06
C SER A 501 16.99 20.60 7.67
N GLU A 502 15.99 20.29 6.85
CA GLU A 502 14.69 19.77 7.31
C GLU A 502 14.79 18.32 7.80
N ALA A 503 15.67 17.51 7.20
CA ALA A 503 15.95 16.14 7.63
C ALA A 503 16.53 16.06 9.06
N VAL A 504 17.31 17.05 9.50
CA VAL A 504 17.87 17.10 10.87
C VAL A 504 16.80 17.27 11.95
N GLY A 505 15.74 18.03 11.69
CA GLY A 505 14.62 18.20 12.62
C GLY A 505 13.56 17.10 12.55
N SER A 506 13.74 16.10 11.69
CA SER A 506 12.72 15.09 11.35
C SER A 506 12.91 13.76 12.09
N SER A 507 11.85 12.95 12.12
CA SER A 507 11.92 11.55 12.56
C SER A 507 12.90 10.72 11.69
N SER A 508 13.53 9.69 12.26
CA SER A 508 14.56 8.87 11.59
C SER A 508 14.16 8.36 10.19
N GLN A 509 12.92 7.88 10.04
CA GLN A 509 12.40 7.42 8.74
C GLN A 509 12.25 8.57 7.73
N CYS A 510 11.73 9.73 8.16
CA CYS A 510 11.61 10.93 7.34
C CYS A 510 13.00 11.46 6.94
N ALA A 511 13.92 11.59 7.89
CA ALA A 511 15.30 12.02 7.67
C ALA A 511 16.01 11.13 6.65
N THR A 512 15.82 9.81 6.73
CA THR A 512 16.34 8.83 5.77
C THR A 512 15.78 9.06 4.36
N GLN A 513 14.46 9.24 4.21
CA GLN A 513 13.86 9.50 2.90
C GLN A 513 14.29 10.84 2.29
N LEU A 514 14.39 11.90 3.09
CA LEU A 514 14.86 13.23 2.65
C LEU A 514 16.34 13.20 2.25
N PHE A 515 17.20 12.52 3.03
CA PHE A 515 18.62 12.33 2.70
C PHE A 515 18.80 11.60 1.36
N PHE A 516 18.14 10.45 1.19
CA PHE A 516 18.21 9.71 -0.08
C PHE A 516 17.56 10.48 -1.23
N THR A 517 16.55 11.32 -0.99
CA THR A 517 16.00 12.19 -2.03
C THR A 517 17.01 13.23 -2.50
N VAL A 518 17.77 13.87 -1.60
CA VAL A 518 18.85 14.79 -2.00
C VAL A 518 19.94 14.06 -2.79
N ARG A 519 20.26 12.81 -2.42
CA ARG A 519 21.16 11.95 -3.20
C ARG A 519 20.60 11.63 -4.60
N ASN A 520 19.30 11.36 -4.70
CA ASN A 520 18.59 11.14 -5.96
C ASN A 520 18.54 12.41 -6.83
N ILE A 521 18.48 13.62 -6.26
CA ILE A 521 18.59 14.88 -7.02
C ILE A 521 19.90 14.93 -7.80
N PHE A 522 21.02 14.61 -7.15
CA PHE A 522 22.33 14.65 -7.79
C PHE A 522 22.52 13.52 -8.83
N GLN A 523 21.98 12.33 -8.57
CA GLN A 523 21.92 11.27 -9.59
C GLN A 523 21.06 11.69 -10.80
N LEU A 524 19.89 12.29 -10.56
CA LEU A 524 19.01 12.77 -11.62
C LEU A 524 19.64 13.90 -12.45
N PHE A 525 20.42 14.79 -11.82
CA PHE A 525 21.21 15.79 -12.55
C PHE A 525 22.19 15.14 -13.54
N TYR A 526 22.88 14.09 -13.08
CA TYR A 526 23.88 13.36 -13.87
C TYR A 526 23.30 12.79 -15.17
N ASP A 527 22.07 12.29 -15.14
CA ASP A 527 21.41 11.71 -16.31
C ASP A 527 20.64 12.74 -17.15
N VAL A 528 19.90 13.65 -16.51
CA VAL A 528 18.95 14.56 -17.20
C VAL A 528 19.68 15.69 -17.91
N VAL A 529 20.60 16.41 -17.25
CA VAL A 529 21.19 17.64 -17.81
C VAL A 529 22.02 17.35 -19.08
N PRO A 530 22.90 16.33 -19.13
CA PRO A 530 23.66 16.01 -20.34
C PRO A 530 22.80 15.48 -21.48
N THR A 531 21.66 14.85 -21.17
CA THR A 531 20.73 14.29 -22.16
C THR A 531 19.85 15.39 -22.76
N TYR A 532 19.25 16.23 -21.92
CA TYR A 532 18.33 17.30 -22.34
C TYR A 532 19.06 18.43 -23.08
N HIS A 533 20.18 18.90 -22.54
CA HIS A 533 20.94 20.01 -23.14
C HIS A 533 21.98 19.57 -24.18
N LYS A 534 22.00 18.30 -24.59
CA LYS A 534 23.04 17.69 -25.44
C LYS A 534 23.42 18.52 -26.66
N GLU A 535 22.42 18.98 -27.43
CA GLU A 535 22.68 19.78 -28.63
C GLU A 535 23.25 21.16 -28.28
N ASN A 536 22.72 21.82 -27.25
CA ASN A 536 23.16 23.14 -26.82
C ASN A 536 24.59 23.12 -26.28
N LEU A 537 24.95 22.06 -25.54
CA LEU A 537 26.32 21.84 -25.03
C LEU A 537 27.33 21.57 -26.15
N LEU A 538 26.90 20.94 -27.26
CA LEU A 538 27.77 20.77 -28.43
C LEU A 538 27.89 22.06 -29.26
N LYS A 539 26.78 22.76 -29.49
CA LYS A 539 26.70 23.98 -30.32
C LYS A 539 27.35 25.22 -29.68
N PHE A 540 27.21 25.42 -28.37
CA PHE A 540 27.57 26.68 -27.72
C PHE A 540 28.78 26.57 -26.77
N PRO A 541 29.95 27.17 -27.10
CA PRO A 541 31.16 27.10 -26.27
C PRO A 541 30.99 27.62 -24.84
N HIS A 542 30.12 28.60 -24.66
CA HIS A 542 29.82 29.17 -23.34
C HIS A 542 29.13 28.16 -22.42
N LEU A 543 28.12 27.45 -22.93
CA LEU A 543 27.34 26.48 -22.16
C LEU A 543 28.17 25.23 -21.81
N ALA A 544 29.05 24.79 -22.72
CA ALA A 544 29.99 23.70 -22.43
C ALA A 544 30.94 24.04 -21.27
N ALA A 545 31.42 25.29 -21.20
CA ALA A 545 32.26 25.78 -20.12
C ALA A 545 31.49 25.93 -18.79
N ILE A 546 30.25 26.43 -18.83
CA ILE A 546 29.37 26.49 -17.65
C ILE A 546 29.07 25.09 -17.12
N GLN A 547 28.73 24.12 -17.98
CA GLN A 547 28.41 22.77 -17.53
C GLN A 547 29.62 22.05 -16.92
N HIS A 548 30.84 22.33 -17.41
CA HIS A 548 32.07 21.91 -16.76
C HIS A 548 32.16 22.44 -15.33
N ASN A 549 32.00 23.75 -15.16
CA ASN A 549 32.06 24.42 -13.85
C ASN A 549 30.96 23.94 -12.91
N ASN A 550 29.72 23.80 -13.39
CA ASN A 550 28.58 23.25 -12.65
C ASN A 550 28.91 21.88 -12.04
N CYS A 551 29.47 20.98 -12.85
CA CYS A 551 29.88 19.66 -12.40
C CYS A 551 31.01 19.72 -11.37
N MET A 552 31.99 20.62 -11.54
CA MET A 552 33.10 20.80 -10.60
C MET A 552 32.63 21.44 -9.28
N TYR A 553 31.66 22.36 -9.32
CA TYR A 553 31.03 22.99 -8.17
C TYR A 553 30.23 21.98 -7.34
N ILE A 554 29.34 21.21 -7.98
CA ILE A 554 28.61 20.13 -7.31
C ILE A 554 29.61 19.13 -6.70
N ALA A 555 30.60 18.67 -7.49
CA ALA A 555 31.64 17.76 -7.01
C ALA A 555 32.50 18.32 -5.87
N HIS A 556 32.63 19.64 -5.74
CA HIS A 556 33.32 20.28 -4.62
C HIS A 556 32.47 20.23 -3.34
N HIS A 557 31.19 20.57 -3.42
CA HIS A 557 30.30 20.54 -2.25
C HIS A 557 29.99 19.13 -1.75
N LEU A 558 29.83 18.15 -2.64
CA LEU A 558 29.58 16.75 -2.26
C LEU A 558 30.75 16.10 -1.47
N LEU A 559 31.96 16.67 -1.49
CA LEU A 559 33.07 16.21 -0.64
C LEU A 559 32.80 16.42 0.85
N THR A 560 32.14 17.53 1.22
CA THR A 560 31.94 17.92 2.62
C THR A 560 30.49 17.80 3.07
N LEU A 561 29.53 17.79 2.13
CA LEU A 561 28.09 17.81 2.43
C LEU A 561 27.66 16.68 3.39
N GLY A 562 28.14 15.45 3.17
CA GLY A 562 27.81 14.32 4.05
C GLY A 562 28.31 14.54 5.48
N HIS A 563 29.57 14.97 5.63
CA HIS A 563 30.18 15.24 6.93
C HIS A 563 29.56 16.44 7.66
N GLN A 564 29.06 17.44 6.92
CA GLN A 564 28.41 18.63 7.50
C GLN A 564 27.07 18.31 8.19
N PHE A 565 26.32 17.32 7.70
CA PHE A 565 25.00 16.97 8.25
C PHE A 565 25.00 15.66 9.05
N SER A 566 25.94 14.74 8.80
CA SER A 566 26.07 13.46 9.51
C SER A 566 25.97 13.55 11.05
N PRO A 567 26.66 14.46 11.77
CA PRO A 567 26.56 14.53 13.24
C PRO A 567 25.23 15.10 13.77
N HIS A 568 24.34 15.57 12.89
CA HIS A 568 23.03 16.14 13.24
C HIS A 568 21.85 15.28 12.77
N LEU A 569 22.10 14.28 11.94
CA LEU A 569 21.04 13.41 11.41
C LEU A 569 20.74 12.25 12.38
N PRO A 570 19.48 11.79 12.49
CA PRO A 570 19.15 10.62 13.30
C PRO A 570 19.81 9.32 12.83
N ASP A 571 19.94 8.35 13.73
CA ASP A 571 20.38 7.00 13.40
C ASP A 571 19.47 6.36 12.32
N PRO A 572 20.02 5.63 11.33
CA PRO A 572 21.42 5.19 11.18
C PRO A 572 22.31 6.14 10.33
N LEU A 573 21.84 7.35 10.00
CA LEU A 573 22.61 8.28 9.13
C LEU A 573 23.85 8.87 9.83
N SER A 574 23.75 9.03 11.15
CA SER A 574 24.82 9.36 12.10
C SER A 574 26.03 8.40 12.02
N GLU A 575 25.78 7.09 11.86
CA GLU A 575 26.79 6.02 11.87
C GLU A 575 27.62 5.92 10.57
N GLY A 576 27.64 6.99 9.76
CA GLY A 576 28.46 7.10 8.55
C GLY A 576 27.77 6.65 7.25
N ALA A 577 26.49 6.25 7.31
CA ALA A 577 25.71 5.98 6.09
C ALA A 577 25.46 7.25 5.24
N ALA A 578 25.53 8.44 5.85
CA ALA A 578 25.30 9.72 5.19
C ALA A 578 26.50 10.21 4.31
N THR A 579 26.74 9.56 3.16
CA THR A 579 27.81 9.94 2.22
C THR A 579 27.34 10.35 0.83
N PHE A 580 28.10 11.28 0.23
CA PHE A 580 27.99 11.72 -1.17
C PHE A 580 29.32 11.63 -1.94
N VAL A 581 30.40 11.20 -1.27
CA VAL A 581 31.78 11.26 -1.81
C VAL A 581 31.96 10.33 -3.02
N ASP A 582 31.19 9.25 -3.08
CA ASP A 582 31.19 8.29 -4.19
C ASP A 582 30.64 8.86 -5.52
N LEU A 583 29.81 9.92 -5.45
CA LEU A 583 29.31 10.62 -6.63
C LEU A 583 30.36 11.57 -7.25
N VAL A 584 31.32 12.05 -6.44
CA VAL A 584 32.32 13.06 -6.83
C VAL A 584 33.15 12.67 -8.07
N PRO A 585 33.66 11.42 -8.21
CA PRO A 585 34.37 10.99 -9.42
C PRO A 585 33.47 10.99 -10.66
N GLY A 586 32.18 10.68 -10.50
CA GLY A 586 31.18 10.72 -11.56
C GLY A 586 31.03 12.14 -12.12
N PHE A 587 30.68 13.10 -11.26
CA PHE A 587 30.53 14.51 -11.66
C PHE A 587 31.79 15.09 -12.31
N ARG A 588 32.98 14.83 -11.74
CA ARG A 588 34.25 15.30 -12.34
C ARG A 588 34.49 14.73 -13.73
N LYS A 589 34.19 13.43 -13.95
CA LYS A 589 34.27 12.79 -15.27
C LYS A 589 33.25 13.39 -16.24
N LEU A 590 32.01 13.62 -15.79
CA LEU A 590 30.94 14.19 -16.62
C LEU A 590 31.30 15.60 -17.14
N GLY A 591 31.70 16.50 -16.23
CA GLY A 591 32.10 17.86 -16.59
C GLY A 591 33.35 17.88 -17.49
N ALA A 592 34.32 17.00 -17.24
CA ALA A 592 35.49 16.87 -18.11
C ALA A 592 35.14 16.33 -19.50
N HIS A 593 34.29 15.30 -19.59
CA HIS A 593 33.88 14.69 -20.85
C HIS A 593 33.08 15.67 -21.72
N CYS A 594 32.11 16.38 -21.14
CA CYS A 594 31.32 17.40 -21.84
C CYS A 594 32.20 18.48 -22.46
N PHE A 595 33.17 19.01 -21.69
CA PHE A 595 34.06 20.06 -22.19
C PHE A 595 35.06 19.54 -23.23
N LEU A 596 35.62 18.34 -23.04
CA LEU A 596 36.50 17.69 -24.02
C LEU A 596 35.77 17.39 -25.34
N ALA A 597 34.51 16.98 -25.30
CA ALA A 597 33.70 16.79 -26.50
C ALA A 597 33.56 18.10 -27.30
N HIS A 598 33.26 19.21 -26.62
CA HIS A 598 33.20 20.52 -27.28
C HIS A 598 34.58 21.00 -27.79
N LEU A 599 35.67 20.78 -27.05
CA LEU A 599 37.03 21.08 -27.53
C LEU A 599 37.39 20.27 -28.79
N ASN A 600 36.91 19.03 -28.92
CA ASN A 600 37.11 18.23 -30.14
C ASN A 600 36.32 18.78 -31.34
N VAL A 601 35.13 19.36 -31.13
CA VAL A 601 34.38 20.07 -32.18
C VAL A 601 35.16 21.30 -32.64
N GLN A 602 35.62 22.16 -31.71
CA GLN A 602 36.43 23.33 -32.07
C GLN A 602 37.75 22.93 -32.75
N ARG A 603 38.36 21.83 -32.33
CA ARG A 603 39.54 21.25 -33.00
C ARG A 603 39.25 20.88 -34.45
N ALA A 604 38.12 20.22 -34.73
CA ALA A 604 37.72 19.84 -36.08
C ALA A 604 37.47 21.06 -36.97
N GLU A 605 36.73 22.06 -36.48
CA GLU A 605 36.51 23.32 -37.20
C GLU A 605 37.82 24.05 -37.56
N MET A 606 38.80 24.06 -36.66
CA MET A 606 40.10 24.69 -36.93
C MET A 606 40.88 23.96 -38.03
N LEU A 607 40.85 22.62 -38.02
CA LEU A 607 41.50 21.80 -39.06
C LEU A 607 40.79 21.95 -40.42
N GLU A 608 39.46 22.00 -40.43
CA GLU A 608 38.66 22.27 -41.63
C GLU A 608 39.02 23.63 -42.25
N ARG A 609 39.12 24.70 -41.43
CA ARG A 609 39.55 26.02 -41.90
C ARG A 609 40.98 26.01 -42.46
N LEU A 610 41.92 25.33 -41.79
CA LEU A 610 43.29 25.17 -42.32
C LEU A 610 43.33 24.37 -43.63
N SER A 611 42.42 23.41 -43.84
CA SER A 611 42.36 22.65 -45.10
C SER A 611 42.04 23.51 -46.33
N THR A 612 41.37 24.65 -46.14
CA THR A 612 41.09 25.62 -47.23
C THR A 612 42.34 26.29 -47.80
N ALA A 613 43.48 26.23 -47.09
CA ALA A 613 44.77 26.77 -47.51
C ALA A 613 45.49 25.93 -48.60
N ARG A 614 44.79 25.01 -49.29
CA ARG A 614 45.33 24.18 -50.40
C ARG A 614 46.67 23.51 -50.07
N ASN A 615 46.82 22.98 -48.85
CA ASN A 615 48.05 22.38 -48.29
C ASN A 615 49.28 23.30 -48.18
N PHE A 616 49.15 24.61 -48.38
CA PHE A 616 50.26 25.58 -48.35
C PHE A 616 51.34 25.37 -49.43
N SER A 617 50.96 24.80 -50.59
CA SER A 617 51.82 24.67 -51.78
C SER A 617 51.51 25.75 -52.82
N ASN A 618 52.53 26.20 -53.57
CA ASN A 618 52.41 27.18 -54.65
C ASN A 618 51.79 28.50 -54.17
N LEU A 619 52.32 29.06 -53.09
CA LEU A 619 52.03 30.39 -52.55
C LEU A 619 52.66 31.51 -53.38
N ASP A 620 53.48 31.21 -54.38
CA ASP A 620 53.87 32.14 -55.45
C ASP A 620 52.64 32.71 -56.19
N ASP A 621 51.52 31.97 -56.19
CA ASP A 621 50.22 32.38 -56.74
C ASP A 621 49.40 33.21 -55.71
N GLU A 622 49.02 34.42 -56.10
CA GLU A 622 48.29 35.38 -55.25
C GLU A 622 46.96 34.83 -54.69
N ASP A 623 46.22 34.02 -55.45
CA ASP A 623 44.96 33.42 -54.98
C ASP A 623 45.23 32.34 -53.92
N ASN A 624 46.27 31.51 -54.09
CA ASN A 624 46.72 30.54 -53.11
C ASN A 624 47.25 31.20 -51.83
N TYR A 625 48.10 32.23 -51.95
CA TYR A 625 48.61 32.97 -50.80
C TYR A 625 47.50 33.70 -50.03
N SER A 626 46.58 34.34 -50.76
CA SER A 626 45.38 34.96 -50.19
C SER A 626 44.52 33.95 -49.43
N ALA A 627 44.30 32.75 -49.99
CA ALA A 627 43.58 31.68 -49.32
C ALA A 627 44.29 31.18 -48.04
N ALA A 628 45.60 30.96 -48.09
CA ALA A 628 46.40 30.52 -46.94
C ALA A 628 46.44 31.58 -45.82
N SER A 629 46.65 32.85 -46.18
CA SER A 629 46.63 34.00 -45.26
C SER A 629 45.27 34.16 -44.59
N LYS A 630 44.19 34.03 -45.37
CA LYS A 630 42.82 34.06 -44.87
C LYS A 630 42.54 32.90 -43.91
N ALA A 631 42.97 31.68 -44.23
CA ALA A 631 42.81 30.51 -43.37
C ALA A 631 43.52 30.69 -42.01
N VAL A 632 44.80 31.12 -42.01
CA VAL A 632 45.56 31.40 -40.78
C VAL A 632 44.88 32.48 -39.93
N ARG A 633 44.49 33.60 -40.54
CA ARG A 633 43.79 34.69 -39.84
C ARG A 633 42.43 34.25 -39.28
N GLN A 634 41.67 33.41 -40.00
CA GLN A 634 40.40 32.86 -39.53
C GLN A 634 40.55 31.96 -38.30
N VAL A 635 41.64 31.19 -38.22
CA VAL A 635 41.96 30.33 -37.07
C VAL A 635 42.35 31.16 -35.85
N ILE A 636 43.20 32.17 -36.02
CA ILE A 636 43.55 33.11 -34.94
C ILE A 636 42.31 33.86 -34.45
N HIS A 637 41.46 34.34 -35.37
CA HIS A 637 40.20 35.00 -35.04
C HIS A 637 39.24 34.08 -34.27
N GLN A 638 39.17 32.79 -34.61
CA GLN A 638 38.39 31.79 -33.85
C GLN A 638 38.91 31.65 -32.41
N LEU A 639 40.23 31.52 -32.23
CA LEU A 639 40.86 31.43 -30.91
C LEU A 639 40.58 32.68 -30.07
N LYS A 640 40.73 33.88 -30.64
CA LYS A 640 40.39 35.15 -29.97
C LYS A 640 38.92 35.21 -29.56
N ARG A 641 37.99 34.76 -30.42
CA ARG A 641 36.55 34.70 -30.15
C ARG A 641 36.17 33.66 -29.08
N LEU A 642 36.81 32.50 -29.06
CA LEU A 642 36.67 31.53 -27.96
C LEU A 642 37.25 32.13 -26.66
N GLY A 643 38.31 32.92 -26.78
CA GLY A 643 38.99 33.59 -25.68
C GLY A 643 38.07 34.53 -24.93
N THR A 644 37.34 35.39 -25.63
CA THR A 644 36.35 36.28 -25.01
C THR A 644 35.14 35.54 -24.45
N VAL A 645 34.74 34.41 -25.03
CA VAL A 645 33.59 33.61 -24.56
C VAL A 645 33.88 32.80 -23.28
N TRP A 646 35.14 32.38 -23.08
CA TRP A 646 35.57 31.63 -21.89
C TRP A 646 36.23 32.49 -20.81
N GLN A 647 36.66 33.72 -21.15
CA GLN A 647 37.12 34.73 -20.20
C GLN A 647 36.03 35.01 -19.15
N ASP A 648 36.42 35.18 -17.90
CA ASP A 648 35.52 35.32 -16.73
C ASP A 648 34.59 34.11 -16.43
N VAL A 649 34.59 33.06 -17.27
CA VAL A 649 33.81 31.83 -17.07
C VAL A 649 34.65 30.72 -16.45
N LEU A 650 35.74 30.33 -17.12
CA LEU A 650 36.57 29.19 -16.70
C LEU A 650 37.63 29.60 -15.65
N PRO A 651 38.02 28.68 -14.75
CA PRO A 651 39.24 28.83 -13.97
C PRO A 651 40.48 29.03 -14.86
N VAL A 652 41.36 29.96 -14.49
CA VAL A 652 42.57 30.36 -15.24
C VAL A 652 43.36 29.18 -15.81
N ASN A 653 43.66 28.16 -14.99
CA ASN A 653 44.42 26.99 -15.43
C ASN A 653 43.66 26.17 -16.50
N ILE A 654 42.34 26.00 -16.35
CA ILE A 654 41.51 25.27 -17.32
C ILE A 654 41.41 26.05 -18.64
N TYR A 655 41.28 27.38 -18.56
CA TYR A 655 41.30 28.27 -19.72
C TYR A 655 42.63 28.16 -20.49
N CYS A 656 43.78 28.37 -19.82
CA CYS A 656 45.09 28.35 -20.47
C CYS A 656 45.41 26.97 -21.06
N LYS A 657 44.99 25.89 -20.38
CA LYS A 657 45.11 24.53 -20.91
C LYS A 657 44.23 24.29 -22.15
N ALA A 658 42.99 24.78 -22.15
CA ALA A 658 42.09 24.68 -23.30
C ALA A 658 42.67 25.42 -24.52
N MET A 659 43.10 26.67 -24.33
CA MET A 659 43.73 27.46 -25.39
C MET A 659 45.05 26.86 -25.89
N GLY A 660 45.87 26.34 -24.98
CA GLY A 660 47.10 25.63 -25.32
C GLY A 660 46.85 24.43 -26.23
N ILE A 661 45.82 23.63 -25.95
CA ILE A 661 45.45 22.47 -26.77
C ILE A 661 44.99 22.87 -28.18
N LEU A 662 44.18 23.93 -28.29
CA LEU A 662 43.67 24.41 -29.58
C LEU A 662 44.78 25.06 -30.43
N LEU A 663 45.57 25.98 -29.85
CA LEU A 663 46.71 26.60 -30.54
C LEU A 663 47.77 25.55 -30.93
N ASN A 664 48.06 24.59 -30.04
CA ASN A 664 48.95 23.47 -30.37
C ASN A 664 48.41 22.61 -31.52
N THR A 665 47.09 22.51 -31.69
CA THR A 665 46.50 21.78 -32.85
C THR A 665 46.81 22.53 -34.14
N ALA A 666 46.50 23.82 -34.22
CA ALA A 666 46.79 24.63 -35.42
C ALA A 666 48.27 24.57 -35.81
N ILE A 667 49.16 24.76 -34.83
CA ILE A 667 50.61 24.66 -35.01
C ILE A 667 51.03 23.24 -35.45
N SER A 668 50.45 22.20 -34.85
CA SER A 668 50.78 20.81 -35.22
C SER A 668 50.40 20.49 -36.66
N GLU A 669 49.28 21.02 -37.14
CA GLU A 669 48.81 20.86 -38.52
C GLU A 669 49.69 21.64 -39.50
N LEU A 670 50.02 22.90 -39.19
CA LEU A 670 50.90 23.72 -40.02
C LEU A 670 52.30 23.09 -40.17
N ILE A 671 52.89 22.64 -39.06
CA ILE A 671 54.16 21.89 -39.11
C ILE A 671 53.98 20.63 -39.98
N ALA A 672 52.90 19.88 -39.82
CA ALA A 672 52.68 18.67 -40.63
C ALA A 672 52.56 18.96 -42.13
N LYS A 673 51.85 20.03 -42.52
CA LYS A 673 51.69 20.44 -43.92
C LYS A 673 52.99 20.93 -44.54
N ILE A 674 53.73 21.82 -43.86
CA ILE A 674 55.03 22.32 -44.33
C ILE A 674 56.03 21.16 -44.48
N MET A 675 56.04 20.21 -43.54
CA MET A 675 56.91 19.02 -43.59
C MET A 675 56.51 17.99 -44.68
N MET A 676 55.35 18.15 -45.33
CA MET A 676 54.89 17.31 -46.46
C MET A 676 55.21 17.92 -47.83
N LEU A 677 55.70 19.15 -47.91
CA LEU A 677 56.11 19.78 -49.17
C LEU A 677 57.41 19.13 -49.68
N GLU A 678 57.42 18.70 -50.94
CA GLU A 678 58.58 18.02 -51.56
C GLU A 678 59.63 19.01 -52.07
N ASP A 679 59.19 20.18 -52.53
CA ASP A 679 59.99 21.31 -53.01
C ASP A 679 59.35 22.61 -52.47
N ILE A 680 60.16 23.59 -52.10
CA ILE A 680 59.73 24.88 -51.55
C ILE A 680 60.57 25.95 -52.24
N SER A 681 59.91 26.79 -53.06
CA SER A 681 60.57 27.92 -53.73
C SER A 681 61.08 28.94 -52.70
N THR A 682 61.99 29.83 -53.10
CA THR A 682 62.42 30.94 -52.21
C THR A 682 61.26 31.88 -51.87
N GLU A 683 60.32 32.04 -52.79
CA GLU A 683 59.13 32.90 -52.67
C GLU A 683 58.09 32.24 -51.74
N ASP A 684 57.76 30.96 -51.96
CA ASP A 684 57.02 30.09 -51.03
C ASP A 684 57.60 30.10 -49.62
N GLY A 685 58.93 30.03 -49.49
CA GLY A 685 59.64 30.06 -48.20
C GLY A 685 59.41 31.37 -47.43
N GLU A 686 59.50 32.53 -48.10
CA GLU A 686 59.19 33.83 -47.52
C GLU A 686 57.71 33.96 -47.16
N HIS A 687 56.80 33.52 -48.04
CA HIS A 687 55.36 33.52 -47.78
C HIS A 687 54.96 32.63 -46.60
N LEU A 688 55.50 31.40 -46.51
CA LEU A 688 55.32 30.51 -45.36
C LEU A 688 55.86 31.14 -44.07
N GLN A 689 57.02 31.81 -44.14
CA GLN A 689 57.61 32.48 -42.98
C GLN A 689 56.68 33.60 -42.46
N ILE A 690 56.13 34.45 -43.33
CA ILE A 690 55.20 35.54 -42.96
C ILE A 690 53.93 34.99 -42.32
N LEU A 691 53.35 33.92 -42.89
CA LEU A 691 52.17 33.25 -42.34
C LEU A 691 52.42 32.68 -40.93
N CYS A 692 53.57 32.04 -40.73
CA CYS A 692 53.92 31.47 -39.43
C CYS A 692 54.33 32.54 -38.41
N GLN A 693 54.99 33.62 -38.84
CA GLN A 693 55.33 34.77 -37.99
C GLN A 693 54.07 35.45 -37.44
N THR A 694 53.01 35.57 -38.26
CA THR A 694 51.70 36.06 -37.82
C THR A 694 51.15 35.25 -36.62
N ILE A 695 51.38 33.93 -36.60
CA ILE A 695 50.96 33.05 -35.49
C ILE A 695 51.90 33.19 -34.28
N ILE A 696 53.19 33.46 -34.48
CA ILE A 696 54.14 33.72 -33.39
C ILE A 696 53.77 35.02 -32.65
N GLU A 697 53.32 36.04 -33.38
CA GLU A 697 52.96 37.35 -32.84
C GLU A 697 51.54 37.38 -32.25
N GLU A 698 50.54 36.86 -32.97
CA GLU A 698 49.14 36.90 -32.50
C GLU A 698 48.74 35.72 -31.62
N GLY A 699 49.46 34.59 -31.69
CA GLY A 699 49.17 33.37 -30.92
C GLY A 699 49.21 33.56 -29.40
N PRO A 700 50.21 34.26 -28.82
CA PRO A 700 50.23 34.56 -27.38
C PRO A 700 49.06 35.44 -26.94
N LEU A 701 48.57 36.32 -27.81
CA LEU A 701 47.49 37.26 -27.49
C LEU A 701 46.13 36.57 -27.22
N VAL A 702 45.98 35.28 -27.54
CA VAL A 702 44.74 34.53 -27.22
C VAL A 702 44.66 34.11 -25.74
N PHE A 703 45.75 34.22 -24.98
CA PHE A 703 45.80 33.86 -23.56
C PHE A 703 45.32 35.04 -22.69
N ILE A 704 44.00 35.27 -22.67
CA ILE A 704 43.34 36.33 -21.88
C ILE A 704 42.38 35.78 -20.80
N PRO A 705 42.86 34.95 -19.85
CA PRO A 705 42.00 34.32 -18.84
C PRO A 705 41.32 35.32 -17.88
N LEU A 706 41.91 36.50 -17.67
CA LEU A 706 41.36 37.54 -16.80
C LEU A 706 40.78 38.70 -17.63
N PRO A 707 39.73 39.38 -17.15
CA PRO A 707 39.18 40.57 -17.81
C PRO A 707 40.11 41.80 -17.71
N GLU A 708 41.04 41.82 -16.74
CA GLU A 708 42.05 42.88 -16.60
C GLU A 708 43.28 42.58 -17.48
N GLU A 709 43.39 43.25 -18.63
CA GLU A 709 44.46 43.01 -19.62
C GLU A 709 45.88 43.08 -19.02
N ASN A 710 46.12 44.04 -18.13
CA ASN A 710 47.42 44.24 -17.47
C ASN A 710 47.91 43.00 -16.70
N LYS A 711 47.00 42.14 -16.22
CA LYS A 711 47.33 40.91 -15.48
C LYS A 711 47.55 39.70 -16.38
N ASN A 712 47.26 39.80 -17.69
CA ASN A 712 47.37 38.67 -18.61
C ASN A 712 48.78 38.41 -19.15
N LYS A 713 49.69 39.41 -19.14
CA LYS A 713 51.05 39.32 -19.72
C LYS A 713 51.81 38.04 -19.33
N LYS A 714 51.75 37.67 -18.04
CA LYS A 714 52.36 36.44 -17.53
C LYS A 714 51.92 35.18 -18.31
N TYR A 715 50.63 35.05 -18.63
CA TYR A 715 50.12 33.86 -19.34
C TYR A 715 50.48 33.88 -20.84
N GLN A 716 50.73 35.06 -21.41
CA GLN A 716 51.23 35.24 -22.78
C GLN A 716 52.73 34.90 -22.89
N GLU A 717 53.48 35.06 -21.80
CA GLU A 717 54.87 34.59 -21.69
C GLU A 717 54.95 33.07 -21.44
N GLU A 718 54.02 32.51 -20.65
CA GLU A 718 53.92 31.07 -20.32
C GLU A 718 53.38 30.17 -21.45
N VAL A 719 53.15 30.69 -22.66
CA VAL A 719 52.68 29.90 -23.83
C VAL A 719 53.45 28.57 -24.05
N PRO A 720 54.80 28.48 -23.92
CA PRO A 720 55.52 27.21 -24.07
C PRO A 720 55.08 26.12 -23.08
N VAL A 721 54.52 26.49 -21.93
CA VAL A 721 54.03 25.54 -20.90
C VAL A 721 52.74 24.86 -21.36
N TYR A 722 51.88 25.58 -22.07
CA TYR A 722 50.56 25.09 -22.51
C TYR A 722 50.58 24.54 -23.95
N VAL A 723 51.52 24.98 -24.79
CA VAL A 723 51.61 24.65 -26.22
C VAL A 723 52.87 23.82 -26.49
N LYS A 724 52.73 22.49 -26.55
CA LYS A 724 53.86 21.55 -26.62
C LYS A 724 54.79 21.77 -27.82
N LYS A 725 54.24 22.03 -29.02
CA LYS A 725 55.04 22.25 -30.25
C LYS A 725 55.47 23.71 -30.47
N TRP A 726 55.38 24.57 -29.46
CA TRP A 726 55.67 26.01 -29.61
C TRP A 726 57.14 26.29 -29.96
N ILE A 727 58.07 25.57 -29.33
CA ILE A 727 59.50 25.71 -29.59
C ILE A 727 59.84 25.13 -30.97
N THR A 728 59.35 23.92 -31.27
CA THR A 728 59.40 23.29 -32.61
C THR A 728 58.96 24.24 -33.72
N PHE A 729 57.86 24.98 -33.50
CA PHE A 729 57.31 25.92 -34.47
C PHE A 729 58.21 27.15 -34.66
N LYS A 730 58.70 27.76 -33.59
CA LYS A 730 59.64 28.89 -33.68
C LYS A 730 60.92 28.51 -34.42
N GLU A 731 61.45 27.33 -34.15
CA GLU A 731 62.63 26.82 -34.86
C GLU A 731 62.33 26.52 -36.33
N LEU A 732 61.14 26.01 -36.68
CA LEU A 732 60.71 25.86 -38.09
C LEU A 732 60.73 27.19 -38.85
N VAL A 733 60.17 28.25 -38.25
CA VAL A 733 60.12 29.59 -38.88
C VAL A 733 61.53 30.15 -39.13
N ILE A 734 62.48 29.86 -38.25
CA ILE A 734 63.88 30.25 -38.45
C ILE A 734 64.50 29.44 -39.60
N VAL A 735 64.24 28.13 -39.67
CA VAL A 735 64.76 27.26 -40.75
C VAL A 735 64.25 27.68 -42.14
N LEU A 736 62.98 28.11 -42.27
CA LEU A 736 62.41 28.54 -43.55
C LEU A 736 63.16 29.72 -44.20
N ARG A 737 63.87 30.54 -43.42
CA ARG A 737 64.67 31.68 -43.90
C ARG A 737 66.19 31.48 -43.75
N ALA A 738 66.62 30.50 -42.96
CA ALA A 738 68.03 30.28 -42.65
C ALA A 738 68.78 29.74 -43.87
N ASN A 739 70.03 30.17 -44.04
CA ASN A 739 70.89 29.56 -45.04
C ASN A 739 71.40 28.17 -44.59
N LEU A 740 71.91 27.39 -45.54
CA LEU A 740 72.34 26.01 -45.28
C LEU A 740 73.43 25.89 -44.21
N GLN A 741 74.28 26.91 -44.04
CA GLN A 741 75.32 26.92 -43.01
C GLN A 741 74.71 27.20 -41.63
N GLU A 742 73.84 28.21 -41.52
CA GLU A 742 73.11 28.51 -40.27
C GLU A 742 72.29 27.32 -39.76
N ILE A 743 71.70 26.53 -40.66
CA ILE A 743 70.98 25.29 -40.33
C ILE A 743 71.94 24.23 -39.76
N VAL A 744 73.12 24.04 -40.35
CA VAL A 744 74.14 23.09 -39.85
C VAL A 744 74.70 23.56 -38.50
N ASP A 745 74.93 24.85 -38.34
CA ASP A 745 75.45 25.45 -37.11
C ASP A 745 74.42 25.37 -35.97
N ARG A 746 73.12 25.57 -36.27
CA ARG A 746 72.00 25.34 -35.32
C ARG A 746 71.69 23.87 -35.05
N TRP A 747 72.12 22.95 -35.91
CA TRP A 747 72.07 21.51 -35.63
C TRP A 747 73.18 21.10 -34.65
N ALA A 748 74.35 21.74 -34.74
CA ALA A 748 75.53 21.54 -33.87
C ALA A 748 75.81 20.05 -33.56
N GLU A 749 75.99 19.26 -34.61
CA GLU A 749 76.29 17.81 -34.54
C GLU A 749 75.28 16.98 -33.70
N GLY A 750 74.01 17.41 -33.65
CA GLY A 750 72.95 16.73 -32.90
C GLY A 750 72.79 17.23 -31.46
N LYS A 751 73.43 18.35 -31.08
CA LYS A 751 73.35 18.97 -29.75
C LYS A 751 72.74 20.37 -29.76
N GLY A 752 72.47 20.93 -30.94
CA GLY A 752 71.89 22.26 -31.10
C GLY A 752 70.36 22.29 -30.92
N PRO A 753 69.75 23.49 -30.87
CA PRO A 753 68.31 23.65 -30.66
C PRO A 753 67.45 22.89 -31.69
N LEU A 754 67.90 22.79 -32.95
CA LEU A 754 67.18 22.02 -33.97
C LEU A 754 67.14 20.52 -33.69
N ALA A 755 68.19 19.95 -33.10
CA ALA A 755 68.28 18.53 -32.82
C ALA A 755 67.44 18.08 -31.60
N LEU A 756 67.05 19.02 -30.74
CA LEU A 756 66.13 18.77 -29.62
C LEU A 756 64.67 18.67 -30.10
N GLU A 757 64.31 19.40 -31.15
CA GLU A 757 62.94 19.57 -31.64
C GLU A 757 62.62 18.75 -32.89
N PHE A 758 63.62 18.46 -33.74
CA PHE A 758 63.46 17.74 -35.01
C PHE A 758 64.31 16.47 -35.06
N SER A 759 63.73 15.41 -35.62
CA SER A 759 64.51 14.22 -35.99
C SER A 759 65.40 14.51 -37.20
N SER A 760 66.53 13.81 -37.28
CA SER A 760 67.45 13.83 -38.42
C SER A 760 66.77 13.50 -39.75
N SER A 761 65.77 12.60 -39.76
CA SER A 761 64.97 12.30 -40.95
C SER A 761 64.17 13.51 -41.44
N ASN A 762 63.51 14.20 -40.50
CA ASN A 762 62.66 15.35 -40.80
C ASN A 762 63.51 16.53 -41.27
N MET A 763 64.59 16.84 -40.55
CA MET A 763 65.52 17.90 -40.92
C MET A 763 66.14 17.68 -42.31
N LYS A 764 66.51 16.43 -42.64
CA LYS A 764 66.97 16.05 -43.99
C LYS A 764 65.89 16.19 -45.06
N SER A 765 64.61 15.96 -44.73
CA SER A 765 63.50 16.17 -45.66
C SER A 765 63.35 17.66 -45.97
N LEU A 766 63.29 18.49 -44.93
CA LEU A 766 63.13 19.93 -45.04
C LEU A 766 64.29 20.61 -45.79
N ILE A 767 65.53 20.15 -45.61
CA ILE A 767 66.69 20.62 -46.40
C ILE A 767 66.63 20.19 -47.87
N ARG A 768 66.01 19.05 -48.19
CA ARG A 768 65.82 18.64 -49.59
C ARG A 768 64.78 19.51 -50.29
N ALA A 769 63.74 19.93 -49.56
CA ALA A 769 62.69 20.81 -50.06
C ALA A 769 63.14 22.27 -50.19
N LEU A 770 63.91 22.81 -49.24
CA LEU A 770 64.35 24.23 -49.25
C LEU A 770 65.57 24.52 -50.15
N PHE A 771 66.34 23.52 -50.55
CA PHE A 771 67.60 23.73 -51.27
C PHE A 771 67.76 22.80 -52.47
N GLN A 772 68.13 23.38 -53.62
CA GLN A 772 68.47 22.64 -54.84
C GLN A 772 69.65 21.67 -54.64
N ASN A 773 69.72 20.64 -55.50
CA ASN A 773 70.71 19.56 -55.40
C ASN A 773 72.14 20.02 -55.75
N THR A 774 72.87 20.50 -54.76
CA THR A 774 74.26 20.97 -54.87
C THR A 774 75.21 20.15 -53.99
N GLU A 775 76.51 20.19 -54.29
CA GLU A 775 77.54 19.58 -53.42
C GLU A 775 77.50 20.12 -51.99
N ARG A 776 77.21 21.42 -51.83
CA ARG A 776 77.03 22.05 -50.52
C ARG A 776 75.86 21.41 -49.76
N ARG A 777 74.72 21.15 -50.42
CA ARG A 777 73.58 20.43 -49.84
C ARG A 777 73.97 19.01 -49.41
N ALA A 778 74.71 18.28 -50.26
CA ALA A 778 75.19 16.94 -49.92
C ALA A 778 76.08 16.93 -48.66
N VAL A 779 77.03 17.87 -48.55
CA VAL A 779 77.88 18.03 -47.36
C VAL A 779 77.04 18.33 -46.12
N ALA A 780 76.09 19.27 -46.17
CA ALA A 780 75.21 19.58 -45.04
C ALA A 780 74.36 18.36 -44.59
N LEU A 781 73.79 17.61 -45.53
CA LEU A 781 73.01 16.40 -45.26
C LEU A 781 73.83 15.28 -44.59
N THR A 782 75.16 15.24 -44.77
CA THR A 782 76.04 14.28 -44.07
C THR A 782 76.42 14.70 -42.65
N LYS A 783 76.39 16.01 -42.35
CA LYS A 783 76.64 16.56 -41.01
C LYS A 783 75.44 16.41 -40.07
N ILE A 784 74.23 16.33 -40.63
CA ILE A 784 73.01 16.03 -39.89
C ILE A 784 72.89 14.50 -39.80
N LYS A 785 73.12 13.93 -38.61
CA LYS A 785 73.07 12.48 -38.37
C LYS A 785 71.91 12.10 -37.48
#